data_AF-A0A651FMG5-F1
#
_entry.id   AF-A0A651FMG5-F1
#
_cell.length_a   1.000
_cell.length_b   1.000
_cell.length_c   1.000
_cell.angle_alpha   90.00
_cell.angle_beta   90.00
_cell.angle_gamma   90.00
#
_symmetry.space_group_name_H-M   'P 1'
#
loop_
_entity.id
_entity.type
_entity.pdbx_description
1 polymer ?
#
loop_
_entity_poly.entity_id
_entity_poly.type
_entity_poly.pdbx_seq_one_letter_code
_entity_poly.pdbx_strand_id
1 'polypeptide(L)'
;KRLIFSAIALLLPLALLALVEIGLRFAGYGGYPPTFKQLATYDNGDRLIASNVESSQAYFFRNRDLPGTLTETAFRSPKPADTVRVFMVGGSAIKGYPQLAAFAPSAFLQEMLSDAWPGKQVEVINLGTTAVASFPVLEMLRDALDQEPDLIIVYSGHNEFFGAYGVASLNTIARTPRFITLQHNLRRLGLLQWIDGLFAGRAPARPAGAMLMEIMMARPFIGPNDPLRAAAARNLQVHIEQMIDHCRSAGVPVMVCTLPSNERGLAPLGTSALDQLSAEESASVLRILESSEDLINEDAATAIEELRAGVAIAPDHALLHWLLATALHAEHRYEEAQKHFESGLDLDPMPWRATSSQNEAIRQAAGSRNAWFCDVQAVFRRESEGNTIGWDLMDDHVHMSLRGQALVAEAISEKLGEVDGALRIDPEVLAQRPSWEIYAQRLGNNIFEEYAVAYRMRRLFDVPFFAETNPHAASIMDVRLDALRDRMSETEQRATVAWQDPAVHQNFTRPLSSVIGPMALAEGRLEDAAPLFYTVYRIMPAYSSQSIEFAYRYTRTLQRISPELPAEAEQIARNAIERALLMIANSSEREFTLQRHVGALYKVLGDHAASIPYLVAARPGFGEQGLVELDQTLIHSFLETGDVQNALQLARTGMAHAGRFAPAYEQMHAQILSGAQDPSPDQENP
;
A
#
# COMPACT_ATOMS: atom_id res chain seq x y z
N LYS A 1 4.19 -58.75 20.96
CA LYS A 1 5.53 -58.77 20.32
C LYS A 1 5.50 -58.27 18.87
N ARG A 2 4.80 -58.92 17.93
CA ARG A 2 4.71 -58.48 16.52
C ARG A 2 4.11 -57.07 16.34
N LEU A 3 3.01 -56.76 17.04
CA LEU A 3 2.41 -55.42 17.05
C LEU A 3 3.35 -54.34 17.58
N ILE A 4 4.08 -54.63 18.65
CA ILE A 4 5.06 -53.70 19.25
C ILE A 4 6.22 -53.47 18.30
N PHE A 5 6.75 -54.53 17.68
CA PHE A 5 7.80 -54.40 16.66
C PHE A 5 7.33 -53.58 15.46
N SER A 6 6.13 -53.85 14.94
CA SER A 6 5.54 -53.07 13.83
C SER A 6 5.32 -51.60 14.21
N ALA A 7 4.87 -51.32 15.44
CA ALA A 7 4.71 -49.95 15.94
C ALA A 7 6.07 -49.24 16.05
N ILE A 8 7.09 -49.90 16.61
CA ILE A 8 8.45 -49.33 16.70
C ILE A 8 9.03 -49.10 15.30
N ALA A 9 8.90 -50.05 14.38
CA ALA A 9 9.39 -49.93 13.02
C ALA A 9 8.71 -48.77 12.25
N LEU A 10 7.43 -48.48 12.54
CA LEU A 10 6.71 -47.36 11.94
C LEU A 10 7.04 -46.01 12.60
N LEU A 11 7.20 -45.99 13.93
CA LEU A 11 7.42 -44.76 14.69
C LEU A 11 8.88 -44.29 14.67
N LEU A 12 9.85 -45.21 14.55
CA LEU A 12 11.27 -44.86 14.59
C LEU A 12 11.68 -43.87 13.49
N PRO A 13 11.29 -44.02 12.21
CA PRO A 13 11.56 -43.02 11.18
C PRO A 13 10.90 -41.66 11.47
N LEU A 14 9.67 -41.66 11.98
CA LEU A 14 8.95 -40.44 12.34
C LEU A 14 9.63 -39.71 13.52
N ALA A 15 10.10 -40.46 14.52
CA ALA A 15 10.85 -39.92 15.65
C ALA A 15 12.18 -39.33 15.18
N LEU A 16 12.88 -39.98 14.25
CA LEU A 16 14.12 -39.45 13.67
C LEU A 16 13.86 -38.16 12.89
N LEU A 17 12.82 -38.12 12.05
CA LEU A 17 12.43 -36.90 11.33
C LEU A 17 12.03 -35.77 12.29
N ALA A 18 11.33 -36.09 13.38
CA ALA A 18 11.00 -35.11 14.41
C ALA A 18 12.25 -34.57 15.11
N LEU A 19 13.25 -35.41 15.41
CA LEU A 19 14.53 -34.97 15.97
C LEU A 19 15.31 -34.07 14.99
N VAL A 20 15.32 -34.40 13.70
CA VAL A 20 15.92 -33.56 12.65
C VAL A 20 15.21 -32.21 12.56
N GLU A 21 13.88 -32.20 12.54
CA GLU A 21 13.08 -30.96 12.53
C GLU A 21 13.37 -30.09 13.76
N ILE A 22 13.45 -30.69 14.95
CA ILE A 22 13.81 -29.97 16.17
C ILE A 22 15.23 -29.38 16.05
N GLY A 23 16.19 -30.16 15.57
CA GLY A 23 17.56 -29.68 15.35
C GLY A 23 17.63 -28.52 14.36
N LEU A 24 16.86 -28.59 13.26
CA LEU A 24 16.78 -27.54 12.25
C LEU A 24 16.12 -26.27 12.80
N ARG A 25 15.09 -26.39 13.66
CA ARG A 25 14.49 -25.26 14.38
C ARG A 25 15.48 -24.54 15.29
N PHE A 26 16.30 -25.28 16.02
CA PHE A 26 17.38 -24.66 16.80
C PHE A 26 18.45 -23.99 15.92
N ALA A 27 18.62 -24.45 14.68
CA ALA A 27 19.53 -23.84 13.70
C ALA A 27 18.91 -22.65 12.93
N GLY A 28 17.69 -22.21 13.27
CA GLY A 28 17.01 -21.08 12.63
C GLY A 28 16.19 -21.43 11.39
N TYR A 29 15.99 -22.72 11.08
CA TYR A 29 15.08 -23.17 10.02
C TYR A 29 13.70 -23.48 10.58
N GLY A 30 12.65 -23.17 9.81
CA GLY A 30 11.28 -23.54 10.14
C GLY A 30 10.49 -22.37 10.73
N GLY A 31 9.23 -22.28 10.31
CA GLY A 31 8.40 -21.10 10.54
C GLY A 31 8.66 -19.97 9.53
N TYR A 32 7.87 -18.92 9.66
CA TYR A 32 8.01 -17.68 8.90
C TYR A 32 7.82 -16.52 9.88
N PRO A 33 8.30 -15.31 9.54
CA PRO A 33 8.02 -14.13 10.36
C PRO A 33 6.49 -13.99 10.60
N PRO A 34 6.05 -13.73 11.84
CA PRO A 34 4.64 -13.58 12.15
C PRO A 34 4.04 -12.36 11.45
N THR A 35 2.72 -12.35 11.22
CA THR A 35 2.00 -11.21 10.63
C THR A 35 2.16 -9.93 11.46
N PHE A 36 2.32 -10.06 12.78
CA PHE A 36 2.55 -8.95 13.69
C PHE A 36 3.84 -9.12 14.48
N LYS A 37 4.56 -8.01 14.69
CA LYS A 37 5.76 -7.92 15.54
C LYS A 37 5.54 -6.90 16.66
N GLN A 38 6.20 -7.08 17.78
CA GLN A 38 6.22 -6.09 18.86
C GLN A 38 7.36 -5.09 18.59
N LEU A 39 7.02 -3.80 18.58
CA LEU A 39 7.98 -2.70 18.41
C LEU A 39 8.50 -2.15 19.74
N ALA A 40 7.63 -2.09 20.76
CA ALA A 40 7.95 -1.50 22.05
C ALA A 40 7.03 -2.02 23.16
N THR A 41 7.40 -1.74 24.40
CA THR A 41 6.55 -1.90 25.60
C THR A 41 6.38 -0.54 26.27
N TYR A 42 5.15 -0.21 26.66
CA TYR A 42 4.79 0.96 27.44
C TYR A 42 5.04 0.72 28.93
N ASP A 43 5.18 1.79 29.72
CA ASP A 43 5.44 1.71 31.17
C ASP A 43 4.36 0.94 31.95
N ASN A 44 3.12 0.97 31.46
CA ASN A 44 2.01 0.25 32.07
C ASN A 44 1.96 -1.24 31.68
N GLY A 45 2.92 -1.73 30.90
CA GLY A 45 3.01 -3.12 30.43
C GLY A 45 2.31 -3.38 29.10
N ASP A 46 1.60 -2.40 28.53
CA ASP A 46 0.99 -2.55 27.21
C ASP A 46 2.07 -2.67 26.13
N ARG A 47 1.72 -3.28 25.01
CA ARG A 47 2.64 -3.53 23.89
C ARG A 47 2.26 -2.63 22.73
N LEU A 48 3.28 -2.10 22.05
CA LEU A 48 3.13 -1.55 20.72
C LEU A 48 3.35 -2.67 19.70
N ILE A 49 2.32 -3.01 18.95
CA ILE A 49 2.34 -4.04 17.91
C ILE A 49 2.32 -3.36 16.55
N ALA A 50 3.00 -3.93 15.56
CA ALA A 50 2.92 -3.47 14.17
C ALA A 50 2.80 -4.65 13.20
N SER A 51 2.13 -4.42 12.07
CA SER A 51 2.16 -5.36 10.95
C SER A 51 3.60 -5.55 10.46
N ASN A 52 3.98 -6.80 10.20
CA ASN A 52 5.34 -7.16 9.87
C ASN A 52 5.50 -7.29 8.35
N VAL A 53 6.25 -6.37 7.75
CA VAL A 53 6.50 -6.34 6.30
C VAL A 53 7.13 -7.65 5.79
N GLU A 54 7.94 -8.33 6.61
CA GLU A 54 8.60 -9.58 6.25
C GLU A 54 7.67 -10.81 6.25
N SER A 55 6.50 -10.71 6.88
CA SER A 55 5.56 -11.82 7.01
C SER A 55 5.08 -12.37 5.66
N SER A 56 5.05 -11.51 4.63
CA SER A 56 4.64 -11.89 3.28
C SER A 56 5.57 -12.95 2.68
N GLN A 57 6.85 -13.01 3.08
CA GLN A 57 7.82 -14.01 2.61
C GLN A 57 7.33 -15.46 2.80
N ALA A 58 6.46 -15.68 3.79
CA ALA A 58 5.78 -16.96 4.02
C ALA A 58 5.04 -17.51 2.80
N TYR A 59 4.61 -16.61 1.91
CA TYR A 59 3.74 -16.95 0.80
C TYR A 59 4.46 -17.01 -0.56
N PHE A 60 5.65 -16.40 -0.67
CA PHE A 60 6.39 -16.25 -1.93
C PHE A 60 7.56 -17.23 -2.07
N PHE A 61 7.30 -18.52 -1.81
CA PHE A 61 8.35 -19.55 -1.78
C PHE A 61 9.04 -19.81 -3.14
N ARG A 62 8.42 -19.46 -4.27
CA ARG A 62 9.04 -19.52 -5.62
C ARG A 62 9.86 -18.27 -5.94
N ASN A 63 9.53 -17.15 -5.33
CA ASN A 63 10.09 -15.82 -5.60
C ASN A 63 10.58 -15.19 -4.28
N ARG A 64 11.42 -15.93 -3.53
CA ARG A 64 11.81 -15.56 -2.16
C ARG A 64 12.51 -14.20 -2.09
N ASP A 65 13.23 -13.81 -3.13
CA ASP A 65 13.98 -12.55 -3.16
C ASP A 65 13.14 -11.35 -3.63
N LEU A 66 11.87 -11.56 -4.00
CA LEU A 66 10.93 -10.48 -4.32
C LEU A 66 9.51 -10.84 -3.86
N PRO A 67 9.29 -10.94 -2.54
CA PRO A 67 7.95 -11.18 -2.01
C PRO A 67 7.04 -9.98 -2.30
N GLY A 68 5.73 -10.23 -2.34
CA GLY A 68 4.76 -9.15 -2.20
C GLY A 68 4.98 -8.38 -0.88
N THR A 69 4.52 -7.15 -0.80
CA THR A 69 4.74 -6.28 0.37
C THR A 69 3.43 -5.81 0.95
N LEU A 70 3.42 -5.59 2.26
CA LEU A 70 2.39 -4.87 2.99
C LEU A 70 2.97 -3.58 3.58
N THR A 71 2.12 -2.68 4.05
CA THR A 71 2.54 -1.45 4.74
C THR A 71 2.55 -1.68 6.25
N GLU A 72 3.62 -1.26 6.93
CA GLU A 72 3.68 -1.29 8.39
C GLU A 72 2.65 -0.32 8.99
N THR A 73 1.79 -0.83 9.87
CA THR A 73 0.82 -0.05 10.65
C THR A 73 0.91 -0.51 12.10
N ALA A 74 1.08 0.44 13.01
CA ALA A 74 1.30 0.17 14.43
C ALA A 74 0.09 0.58 15.27
N PHE A 75 -0.22 -0.23 16.29
CA PHE A 75 -1.33 -0.05 17.21
C PHE A 75 -1.02 -0.63 18.59
N ARG A 76 -1.76 -0.20 19.61
CA ARG A 76 -1.54 -0.61 21.01
C ARG A 76 -2.29 -1.91 21.34
N SER A 77 -1.68 -2.80 22.10
CA SER A 77 -2.25 -4.07 22.58
C SER A 77 -2.02 -4.22 24.09
N PRO A 78 -3.07 -4.37 24.92
CA PRO A 78 -4.49 -4.49 24.57
C PRO A 78 -5.09 -3.23 23.93
N LYS A 79 -6.22 -3.40 23.23
CA LYS A 79 -6.95 -2.30 22.58
C LYS A 79 -7.43 -1.28 23.63
N PRO A 80 -7.17 0.02 23.45
CA PRO A 80 -7.70 1.03 24.36
C PRO A 80 -9.24 1.07 24.35
N ALA A 81 -9.86 1.41 25.49
CA ALA A 81 -11.32 1.29 25.67
C ALA A 81 -12.15 2.21 24.75
N ASP A 82 -11.61 3.37 24.37
CA ASP A 82 -12.27 4.34 23.47
C ASP A 82 -11.83 4.22 22.01
N THR A 83 -11.24 3.09 21.65
CA THR A 83 -10.76 2.82 20.30
C THR A 83 -11.69 1.88 19.54
N VAL A 84 -12.03 2.25 18.30
CA VAL A 84 -12.63 1.38 17.30
C VAL A 84 -11.53 0.89 16.36
N ARG A 85 -11.32 -0.42 16.32
CA ARG A 85 -10.28 -1.08 15.54
C ARG A 85 -10.86 -1.83 14.36
N VAL A 86 -10.60 -1.32 13.17
CA VAL A 86 -11.02 -1.95 11.90
C VAL A 86 -9.80 -2.56 11.22
N PHE A 87 -9.89 -3.81 10.78
CA PHE A 87 -8.88 -4.40 9.90
C PHE A 87 -9.41 -4.51 8.47
N MET A 88 -8.60 -4.07 7.51
CA MET A 88 -8.84 -4.32 6.09
C MET A 88 -7.85 -5.38 5.60
N VAL A 89 -8.36 -6.49 5.05
CA VAL A 89 -7.55 -7.58 4.51
C VAL A 89 -7.80 -7.75 3.02
N GLY A 90 -6.74 -7.95 2.24
CA GLY A 90 -6.88 -8.04 0.79
C GLY A 90 -5.57 -8.07 0.00
N GLY A 91 -5.72 -7.88 -1.32
CA GLY A 91 -4.60 -7.78 -2.27
C GLY A 91 -4.00 -6.37 -2.37
N SER A 92 -3.28 -6.13 -3.48
CA SER A 92 -2.64 -4.85 -3.79
C SER A 92 -3.61 -3.67 -3.93
N ALA A 93 -4.82 -3.90 -4.42
CA ALA A 93 -5.87 -2.88 -4.51
C ALA A 93 -6.21 -2.29 -3.13
N ILE A 94 -6.42 -3.12 -2.09
CA ILE A 94 -6.67 -2.63 -0.73
C ILE A 94 -5.44 -2.06 -0.07
N LYS A 95 -4.25 -2.58 -0.36
CA LYS A 95 -2.99 -1.95 0.07
C LYS A 95 -2.91 -0.49 -0.39
N GLY A 96 -3.67 -0.12 -1.42
CA GLY A 96 -3.70 1.19 -2.02
C GLY A 96 -2.79 1.34 -3.22
N TYR A 97 -2.14 0.27 -3.70
CA TYR A 97 -1.27 0.38 -4.89
C TYR A 97 -2.07 0.93 -6.09
N PRO A 98 -1.51 1.84 -6.91
CA PRO A 98 -0.15 2.40 -6.84
C PRO A 98 0.03 3.57 -5.88
N GLN A 99 -1.05 4.05 -5.27
CA GLN A 99 -1.05 5.12 -4.28
C GLN A 99 -0.22 4.73 -3.05
N LEU A 100 0.32 5.73 -2.37
CA LEU A 100 1.04 5.55 -1.11
C LEU A 100 0.06 5.34 0.04
N ALA A 101 0.55 4.84 1.18
CA ALA A 101 -0.28 4.39 2.29
C ALA A 101 -1.26 5.46 2.82
N ALA A 102 -0.86 6.74 2.79
CA ALA A 102 -1.69 7.87 3.20
C ALA A 102 -2.92 8.07 2.29
N PHE A 103 -2.95 7.48 1.11
CA PHE A 103 -3.99 7.64 0.09
C PHE A 103 -4.69 6.31 -0.25
N ALA A 104 -4.44 5.26 0.54
CA ALA A 104 -5.13 3.97 0.43
C ALA A 104 -6.59 4.08 0.92
N PRO A 105 -7.47 3.11 0.60
CA PRO A 105 -8.87 3.16 1.03
C PRO A 105 -8.99 3.17 2.55
N SER A 106 -8.05 2.53 3.25
CA SER A 106 -7.97 2.53 4.71
C SER A 106 -7.75 3.91 5.31
N ALA A 107 -6.96 4.77 4.64
CA ALA A 107 -6.70 6.12 5.12
C ALA A 107 -7.93 7.01 4.96
N PHE A 108 -8.59 6.95 3.80
CA PHE A 108 -9.89 7.62 3.58
C PHE A 108 -10.94 7.12 4.58
N LEU A 109 -11.04 5.80 4.77
CA LEU A 109 -11.99 5.21 5.71
C LEU A 109 -11.73 5.68 7.13
N GLN A 110 -10.47 5.73 7.57
CA GLN A 110 -10.13 6.20 8.92
C GLN A 110 -10.59 7.65 9.15
N GLU A 111 -10.34 8.56 8.19
CA GLU A 111 -10.79 9.95 8.29
C GLU A 111 -12.32 10.05 8.31
N MET A 112 -13.00 9.33 7.40
CA MET A 112 -14.46 9.33 7.32
C MET A 112 -15.12 8.80 8.61
N LEU A 113 -14.57 7.73 9.17
CA LEU A 113 -15.07 7.15 10.42
C LEU A 113 -14.73 8.01 11.64
N SER A 114 -13.60 8.73 11.62
CA SER A 114 -13.24 9.68 12.69
C SER A 114 -14.21 10.87 12.72
N ASP A 115 -14.59 11.39 11.54
CA ASP A 115 -15.65 12.41 11.42
C ASP A 115 -17.02 11.85 11.87
N ALA A 116 -17.31 10.58 11.57
CA ALA A 116 -18.57 9.94 11.94
C ALA A 116 -18.68 9.62 13.44
N TRP A 117 -17.56 9.38 14.13
CA TRP A 117 -17.50 9.03 15.56
C TRP A 117 -16.52 9.92 16.33
N PRO A 118 -16.80 11.22 16.50
CA PRO A 118 -15.85 12.18 17.08
C PRO A 118 -15.47 11.91 18.54
N GLY A 119 -16.21 11.06 19.25
CA GLY A 119 -15.91 10.61 20.61
C GLY A 119 -15.08 9.33 20.70
N LYS A 120 -14.64 8.76 19.57
CA LYS A 120 -13.86 7.52 19.50
C LYS A 120 -12.56 7.75 18.74
N GLN A 121 -11.51 7.06 19.15
CA GLN A 121 -10.30 6.96 18.33
C GLN A 121 -10.52 5.84 17.31
N VAL A 122 -10.48 6.18 16.03
CA VAL A 122 -10.60 5.17 14.97
C VAL A 122 -9.21 4.82 14.46
N GLU A 123 -8.93 3.52 14.38
CA GLU A 123 -7.75 3.00 13.70
C GLU A 123 -8.19 1.99 12.64
N VAL A 124 -7.71 2.18 11.41
CA VAL A 124 -7.94 1.26 10.29
C VAL A 124 -6.62 0.62 9.90
N ILE A 125 -6.41 -0.61 10.35
CA ILE A 125 -5.19 -1.38 10.10
C ILE A 125 -5.31 -2.06 8.74
N ASN A 126 -4.42 -1.71 7.82
CA ASN A 126 -4.41 -2.25 6.46
C ASN A 126 -3.40 -3.39 6.34
N LEU A 127 -3.90 -4.61 6.12
CA LEU A 127 -3.10 -5.82 5.86
C LEU A 127 -3.10 -6.20 4.36
N GLY A 128 -3.49 -5.26 3.50
CA GLY A 128 -3.39 -5.40 2.05
C GLY A 128 -1.97 -5.75 1.63
N THR A 129 -1.81 -6.86 0.92
CA THR A 129 -0.50 -7.36 0.50
C THR A 129 -0.45 -7.49 -1.02
N THR A 130 0.62 -7.04 -1.65
CA THR A 130 0.72 -7.16 -3.12
C THR A 130 0.81 -8.61 -3.56
N ALA A 131 0.19 -8.90 -4.72
CA ALA A 131 0.33 -10.16 -5.42
C ALA A 131 -0.03 -11.44 -4.64
N VAL A 132 -0.91 -11.37 -3.64
CA VAL A 132 -1.44 -12.55 -2.93
C VAL A 132 -2.85 -12.90 -3.40
N ALA A 133 -3.15 -14.20 -3.49
CA ALA A 133 -4.51 -14.73 -3.63
C ALA A 133 -5.24 -14.78 -2.27
N SER A 134 -6.45 -15.34 -2.23
CA SER A 134 -7.32 -15.41 -1.07
C SER A 134 -6.78 -16.26 0.11
N PHE A 135 -5.91 -17.24 -0.15
CA PHE A 135 -5.35 -18.08 0.94
C PHE A 135 -4.42 -17.31 1.89
N PRO A 136 -3.38 -16.59 1.43
CA PRO A 136 -2.60 -15.72 2.33
C PRO A 136 -3.45 -14.69 3.10
N VAL A 137 -4.47 -14.12 2.45
CA VAL A 137 -5.42 -13.19 3.09
C VAL A 137 -6.17 -13.86 4.24
N LEU A 138 -6.54 -15.13 4.09
CA LEU A 138 -7.23 -15.91 5.13
C LEU A 138 -6.31 -16.12 6.35
N GLU A 139 -5.04 -16.42 6.14
CA GLU A 139 -4.08 -16.60 7.24
C GLU A 139 -3.81 -15.26 7.95
N MET A 140 -3.66 -14.16 7.22
CA MET A 140 -3.51 -12.82 7.82
C MET A 140 -4.75 -12.40 8.63
N LEU A 141 -5.95 -12.73 8.15
CA LEU A 141 -7.19 -12.49 8.89
C LEU A 141 -7.24 -13.27 10.20
N ARG A 142 -6.79 -14.53 10.21
CA ARG A 142 -6.74 -15.33 11.45
C ARG A 142 -5.82 -14.68 12.49
N ASP A 143 -4.65 -14.22 12.07
CA ASP A 143 -3.73 -13.53 12.96
C ASP A 143 -4.33 -12.19 13.46
N ALA A 144 -5.13 -11.51 12.64
CA ALA A 144 -5.79 -10.26 13.01
C ALA A 144 -6.88 -10.43 14.08
N LEU A 145 -7.54 -11.61 14.16
CA LEU A 145 -8.55 -11.89 15.18
C LEU A 145 -7.99 -11.86 16.60
N ASP A 146 -6.70 -12.18 16.77
CA ASP A 146 -6.01 -12.10 18.06
C ASP A 146 -5.72 -10.66 18.51
N GLN A 147 -6.04 -9.67 17.66
CA GLN A 147 -5.75 -8.24 17.89
C GLN A 147 -7.01 -7.43 18.24
N GLU A 148 -8.06 -8.08 18.76
CA GLU A 148 -9.29 -7.44 19.26
C GLU A 148 -10.02 -6.52 18.25
N PRO A 149 -10.21 -6.96 16.99
CA PRO A 149 -10.92 -6.17 15.98
C PRO A 149 -12.39 -5.92 16.37
N ASP A 150 -12.90 -4.72 16.08
CA ASP A 150 -14.34 -4.44 16.09
C ASP A 150 -14.99 -4.78 14.75
N LEU A 151 -14.23 -4.71 13.65
CA LEU A 151 -14.67 -5.04 12.31
C LEU A 151 -13.51 -5.59 11.48
N ILE A 152 -13.79 -6.60 10.66
CA ILE A 152 -12.90 -7.01 9.58
C ILE A 152 -13.58 -6.78 8.23
N ILE A 153 -12.87 -6.14 7.31
CA ILE A 153 -13.31 -5.87 5.94
C ILE A 153 -12.46 -6.72 5.01
N VAL A 154 -13.11 -7.54 4.19
CA VAL A 154 -12.48 -8.47 3.25
C VAL A 154 -12.72 -8.00 1.82
N TYR A 155 -11.65 -7.71 1.09
CA TYR A 155 -11.67 -7.46 -0.35
C TYR A 155 -10.51 -8.25 -0.97
N SER A 156 -10.83 -9.38 -1.61
CA SER A 156 -9.83 -10.30 -2.13
C SER A 156 -10.36 -11.06 -3.33
N GLY A 157 -9.51 -11.27 -4.35
CA GLY A 157 -9.80 -12.19 -5.45
C GLY A 157 -9.20 -11.85 -6.82
N HIS A 158 -8.65 -10.65 -7.07
CA HIS A 158 -8.01 -10.33 -8.36
C HIS A 158 -6.89 -11.33 -8.73
N ASN A 159 -6.15 -11.79 -7.72
CA ASN A 159 -4.95 -12.62 -7.90
C ASN A 159 -5.22 -14.13 -7.80
N GLU A 160 -6.46 -14.62 -7.92
CA GLU A 160 -6.74 -16.06 -7.79
C GLU A 160 -6.07 -16.92 -8.87
N PHE A 161 -5.71 -16.35 -10.02
CA PHE A 161 -4.99 -17.06 -11.06
C PHE A 161 -3.48 -17.02 -10.81
N PHE A 162 -2.88 -15.84 -10.88
CA PHE A 162 -1.43 -15.65 -10.92
C PHE A 162 -0.79 -15.31 -9.57
N GLY A 163 -1.57 -14.93 -8.56
CA GLY A 163 -1.08 -14.58 -7.21
C GLY A 163 -0.24 -15.64 -6.53
N ALA A 164 0.41 -15.27 -5.43
CA ALA A 164 0.91 -16.24 -4.46
C ALA A 164 -0.26 -17.10 -3.98
N TYR A 165 -0.14 -18.42 -4.16
CA TYR A 165 -1.20 -19.42 -4.00
C TYR A 165 -2.39 -19.33 -4.98
N GLY A 166 -2.24 -18.59 -6.08
CA GLY A 166 -3.17 -18.64 -7.20
C GLY A 166 -3.10 -19.98 -7.95
N VAL A 167 -4.20 -20.35 -8.62
CA VAL A 167 -4.36 -21.68 -9.24
C VAL A 167 -3.38 -21.94 -10.39
N ALA A 168 -2.90 -20.90 -11.07
CA ALA A 168 -1.87 -20.99 -12.10
C ALA A 168 -0.45 -21.02 -11.51
N SER A 169 -0.26 -20.46 -10.32
CA SER A 169 1.00 -20.45 -9.56
C SER A 169 1.27 -21.74 -8.78
N LEU A 170 0.31 -22.65 -8.72
CA LEU A 170 0.40 -23.93 -8.00
C LEU A 170 0.51 -25.13 -8.93
N ASN A 171 1.20 -26.17 -8.44
CA ASN A 171 1.25 -27.48 -9.11
C ASN A 171 -0.16 -28.11 -9.14
N THR A 172 -0.47 -28.95 -10.13
CA THR A 172 -1.81 -29.49 -10.38
C THR A 172 -2.47 -30.13 -9.15
N ILE A 173 -1.71 -30.83 -8.31
CA ILE A 173 -2.19 -31.51 -7.09
C ILE A 173 -2.56 -30.51 -5.98
N ALA A 174 -1.98 -29.32 -5.98
CA ALA A 174 -2.12 -28.31 -4.92
C ALA A 174 -3.19 -27.24 -5.21
N ARG A 175 -4.14 -27.48 -6.12
CA ARG A 175 -5.12 -26.47 -6.57
C ARG A 175 -6.43 -26.42 -5.80
N THR A 176 -6.57 -27.21 -4.73
CA THR A 176 -7.79 -27.20 -3.87
C THR A 176 -7.48 -26.65 -2.49
N PRO A 177 -8.46 -26.07 -1.76
CA PRO A 177 -8.20 -25.36 -0.51
C PRO A 177 -7.52 -26.25 0.57
N ARG A 178 -7.91 -27.53 0.65
CA ARG A 178 -7.32 -28.49 1.59
C ARG A 178 -5.85 -28.77 1.29
N PHE A 179 -5.50 -28.95 0.00
CA PHE A 179 -4.11 -29.20 -0.40
C PHE A 179 -3.26 -27.93 -0.36
N ILE A 180 -3.84 -26.75 -0.59
CA ILE A 180 -3.19 -25.45 -0.36
C ILE A 180 -2.74 -25.35 1.10
N THR A 181 -3.65 -25.60 2.04
CA THR A 181 -3.38 -25.57 3.48
C THR A 181 -2.30 -26.58 3.86
N LEU A 182 -2.39 -27.82 3.34
CA LEU A 182 -1.38 -28.85 3.59
C LEU A 182 0.00 -28.43 3.06
N GLN A 183 0.07 -27.91 1.83
CA GLN A 183 1.31 -27.44 1.24
C GLN A 183 1.93 -26.31 2.06
N HIS A 184 1.13 -25.34 2.50
CA HIS A 184 1.59 -24.24 3.33
C HIS A 184 2.19 -24.76 4.65
N ASN A 185 1.49 -25.66 5.35
CA ASN A 185 1.97 -26.23 6.60
C ASN A 185 3.23 -27.07 6.43
N LEU A 186 3.35 -27.83 5.34
CA LEU A 186 4.59 -28.55 5.03
C LEU A 186 5.76 -27.57 4.80
N ARG A 187 5.54 -26.48 4.06
CA ARG A 187 6.59 -25.47 3.80
C ARG A 187 7.10 -24.75 5.06
N ARG A 188 6.37 -24.81 6.17
CA ARG A 188 6.80 -24.30 7.48
C ARG A 188 7.76 -25.24 8.22
N LEU A 189 7.95 -26.48 7.77
CA LEU A 189 8.91 -27.40 8.35
C LEU A 189 10.34 -26.94 8.06
N GLY A 190 11.18 -26.91 9.11
CA GLY A 190 12.60 -26.61 8.99
C GLY A 190 13.31 -27.54 8.00
N LEU A 191 12.90 -28.82 7.94
CA LEU A 191 13.41 -29.77 6.95
C LEU A 191 13.23 -29.30 5.51
N LEU A 192 12.03 -28.83 5.15
CA LEU A 192 11.76 -28.38 3.77
C LEU A 192 12.46 -27.05 3.47
N GLN A 193 12.56 -26.15 4.44
CA GLN A 193 13.31 -24.90 4.26
C GLN A 193 14.81 -25.16 4.08
N TRP A 194 15.37 -26.11 4.83
CA TRP A 194 16.76 -26.54 4.70
C TRP A 194 17.04 -27.16 3.34
N ILE A 195 16.17 -28.08 2.88
CA ILE A 195 16.26 -28.68 1.54
C ILE A 195 16.20 -27.61 0.45
N ASP A 196 15.23 -26.69 0.52
CA ASP A 196 15.12 -25.58 -0.43
C ASP A 196 16.40 -24.72 -0.43
N GLY A 197 17.01 -24.50 0.74
CA GLY A 197 18.26 -23.77 0.90
C GLY A 197 19.46 -24.43 0.20
N LEU A 198 19.51 -25.76 0.11
CA LEU A 198 20.56 -26.48 -0.64
C LEU A 198 20.49 -26.24 -2.16
N PHE A 199 19.33 -25.80 -2.66
CA PHE A 199 19.10 -25.50 -4.07
C PHE A 199 19.00 -23.99 -4.36
N ALA A 200 19.01 -23.14 -3.31
CA ALA A 200 19.03 -21.69 -3.42
C ALA A 200 20.38 -21.24 -4.01
N GLY A 201 20.38 -20.99 -5.33
CA GLY A 201 21.59 -20.68 -6.11
C GLY A 201 21.60 -21.29 -7.51
N ARG A 202 20.65 -22.18 -7.83
CA ARG A 202 20.45 -22.73 -9.19
C ARG A 202 19.32 -22.04 -9.97
N ALA A 203 18.69 -21.01 -9.41
CA ALA A 203 17.70 -20.22 -10.13
C ALA A 203 18.43 -19.31 -11.14
N PRO A 204 17.94 -19.18 -12.38
CA PRO A 204 18.53 -18.26 -13.36
C PRO A 204 18.58 -16.83 -12.80
N ALA A 205 19.70 -16.15 -13.02
CA ALA A 205 19.85 -14.74 -12.67
C ALA A 205 18.79 -13.91 -13.42
N ARG A 206 18.15 -12.98 -12.71
CA ARG A 206 17.01 -12.22 -13.22
C ARG A 206 17.47 -11.03 -14.09
N PRO A 207 16.64 -10.57 -15.05
CA PRO A 207 16.81 -9.27 -15.67
C PRO A 207 16.66 -8.14 -14.64
N ALA A 208 17.55 -7.16 -14.66
CA ALA A 208 17.44 -5.98 -13.79
C ALA A 208 16.21 -5.14 -14.19
N GLY A 209 15.37 -4.78 -13.21
CA GLY A 209 14.22 -3.89 -13.42
C GLY A 209 12.89 -4.56 -13.78
N ALA A 210 12.81 -5.90 -13.79
CA ALA A 210 11.56 -6.62 -14.02
C ALA A 210 10.54 -6.40 -12.88
N MET A 211 9.30 -6.11 -13.23
CA MET A 211 8.18 -5.96 -12.30
C MET A 211 7.73 -7.32 -11.75
N LEU A 212 7.18 -7.35 -10.53
CA LEU A 212 6.71 -8.59 -9.89
C LEU A 212 5.68 -9.35 -10.75
N MET A 213 4.84 -8.63 -11.49
CA MET A 213 3.85 -9.21 -12.40
C MET A 213 4.51 -10.04 -13.52
N GLU A 214 5.59 -9.55 -14.13
CA GLU A 214 6.35 -10.26 -15.16
C GLU A 214 6.91 -11.59 -14.63
N ILE A 215 7.38 -11.59 -13.38
CA ILE A 215 7.97 -12.77 -12.74
C ILE A 215 6.91 -13.84 -12.43
N MET A 216 5.66 -13.42 -12.20
CA MET A 216 4.57 -14.32 -11.81
C MET A 216 3.91 -15.04 -13.00
N MET A 217 4.23 -14.64 -14.23
CA MET A 217 3.73 -15.26 -15.45
C MET A 217 4.48 -16.55 -15.79
N ALA A 218 4.08 -17.67 -15.17
CA ALA A 218 4.59 -19.00 -15.53
C ALA A 218 3.82 -19.67 -16.70
N ARG A 219 2.60 -19.19 -17.01
CA ARG A 219 1.76 -19.64 -18.13
C ARG A 219 0.96 -18.46 -18.69
N PRO A 220 1.17 -18.04 -19.95
CA PRO A 220 0.53 -16.84 -20.48
C PRO A 220 -0.92 -17.05 -20.97
N PHE A 221 -1.42 -18.29 -21.00
CA PHE A 221 -2.72 -18.60 -21.60
C PHE A 221 -3.58 -19.52 -20.72
N ILE A 222 -4.80 -19.07 -20.43
CA ILE A 222 -5.88 -19.78 -19.73
C ILE A 222 -7.14 -19.65 -20.59
N GLY A 223 -7.47 -20.69 -21.35
CA GLY A 223 -8.62 -20.65 -22.26
C GLY A 223 -9.97 -20.48 -21.53
N PRO A 224 -11.05 -20.09 -22.24
CA PRO A 224 -12.40 -19.90 -21.67
C PRO A 224 -12.94 -21.12 -20.92
N ASN A 225 -12.64 -22.33 -21.41
CA ASN A 225 -13.09 -23.59 -20.82
C ASN A 225 -12.03 -24.26 -19.92
N ASP A 226 -10.94 -23.56 -19.58
CA ASP A 226 -9.90 -24.13 -18.73
C ASP A 226 -10.41 -24.41 -17.31
N PRO A 227 -10.22 -25.62 -16.74
CA PRO A 227 -10.66 -25.96 -15.39
C PRO A 227 -10.07 -25.06 -14.29
N LEU A 228 -8.99 -24.32 -14.59
CA LEU A 228 -8.43 -23.30 -13.70
C LEU A 228 -9.43 -22.19 -13.37
N ARG A 229 -10.31 -21.78 -14.30
CA ARG A 229 -11.31 -20.73 -14.04
C ARG A 229 -12.29 -21.16 -12.95
N ALA A 230 -12.85 -22.35 -13.08
CA ALA A 230 -13.70 -22.93 -12.05
C ALA A 230 -12.94 -23.16 -10.74
N ALA A 231 -11.64 -23.48 -10.78
CA ALA A 231 -10.83 -23.63 -9.57
C ALA A 231 -10.60 -22.32 -8.84
N ALA A 232 -10.35 -21.23 -9.57
CA ALA A 232 -10.17 -19.89 -9.00
C ALA A 232 -11.44 -19.45 -8.24
N ALA A 233 -12.62 -19.52 -8.89
CA ALA A 233 -13.89 -19.17 -8.25
C ALA A 233 -14.20 -20.04 -7.01
N ARG A 234 -14.02 -21.37 -7.12
CA ARG A 234 -14.24 -22.28 -5.97
C ARG A 234 -13.30 -22.00 -4.80
N ASN A 235 -12.01 -21.78 -5.06
CA ASN A 235 -11.04 -21.53 -4.00
C ASN A 235 -11.35 -20.22 -3.30
N LEU A 236 -11.66 -19.17 -4.07
CA LEU A 236 -12.07 -17.89 -3.54
C LEU A 236 -13.30 -18.02 -2.64
N GLN A 237 -14.37 -18.68 -3.14
CA GLN A 237 -15.58 -18.91 -2.35
C GLN A 237 -15.26 -19.59 -1.01
N VAL A 238 -14.51 -20.71 -1.04
CA VAL A 238 -14.17 -21.46 0.17
C VAL A 238 -13.35 -20.65 1.15
N HIS A 239 -12.36 -19.89 0.67
CA HIS A 239 -11.55 -19.06 1.57
C HIS A 239 -12.35 -17.91 2.17
N ILE A 240 -13.24 -17.24 1.42
CA ILE A 240 -14.12 -16.21 1.95
C ILE A 240 -15.11 -16.79 2.97
N GLU A 241 -15.72 -17.95 2.69
CA GLU A 241 -16.56 -18.66 3.67
C GLU A 241 -15.79 -18.96 4.96
N GLN A 242 -14.54 -19.44 4.85
CA GLN A 242 -13.69 -19.69 6.00
C GLN A 242 -13.37 -18.41 6.77
N MET A 243 -13.07 -17.30 6.10
CA MET A 243 -12.86 -16.00 6.75
C MET A 243 -14.09 -15.58 7.56
N ILE A 244 -15.29 -15.70 6.97
CA ILE A 244 -16.54 -15.39 7.66
C ILE A 244 -16.75 -16.29 8.87
N ASP A 245 -16.51 -17.60 8.72
CA ASP A 245 -16.69 -18.58 9.79
C ASP A 245 -15.71 -18.33 10.97
N HIS A 246 -14.47 -17.91 10.69
CA HIS A 246 -13.49 -17.51 11.72
C HIS A 246 -13.92 -16.24 12.45
N CYS A 247 -14.33 -15.20 11.73
CA CYS A 247 -14.84 -13.96 12.35
C CYS A 247 -16.07 -14.23 13.24
N ARG A 248 -17.03 -15.04 12.74
CA ARG A 248 -18.21 -15.44 13.52
C ARG A 248 -17.83 -16.18 14.80
N SER A 249 -16.88 -17.11 14.71
CA SER A 249 -16.43 -17.90 15.86
C SER A 249 -15.77 -17.02 16.93
N ALA A 250 -15.12 -15.93 16.51
CA ALA A 250 -14.54 -14.91 17.38
C ALA A 250 -15.55 -13.84 17.85
N GLY A 251 -16.80 -13.86 17.36
CA GLY A 251 -17.79 -12.82 17.66
C GLY A 251 -17.51 -11.46 17.00
N VAL A 252 -16.71 -11.44 15.94
CA VAL A 252 -16.27 -10.23 15.22
C VAL A 252 -17.13 -10.05 13.96
N PRO A 253 -17.79 -8.90 13.76
CA PRO A 253 -18.43 -8.54 12.50
C PRO A 253 -17.48 -8.59 11.31
N VAL A 254 -17.99 -9.07 10.17
CA VAL A 254 -17.23 -9.15 8.92
C VAL A 254 -18.03 -8.56 7.77
N MET A 255 -17.38 -7.67 7.01
CA MET A 255 -17.88 -7.12 5.77
C MET A 255 -17.10 -7.68 4.59
N VAL A 256 -17.80 -8.21 3.59
CA VAL A 256 -17.20 -8.78 2.38
C VAL A 256 -17.54 -7.89 1.18
N CYS A 257 -16.50 -7.53 0.41
CA CYS A 257 -16.61 -6.63 -0.72
C CYS A 257 -16.37 -7.34 -2.06
N THR A 258 -17.16 -7.01 -3.07
CA THR A 258 -16.87 -7.37 -4.47
C THR A 258 -15.71 -6.56 -5.04
N LEU A 259 -15.24 -6.96 -6.21
CA LEU A 259 -14.02 -6.48 -6.84
C LEU A 259 -14.36 -5.72 -8.14
N PRO A 260 -14.37 -4.38 -8.16
CA PRO A 260 -14.32 -3.62 -9.40
C PRO A 260 -13.00 -3.86 -10.14
N SER A 261 -13.05 -3.79 -11.47
CA SER A 261 -11.87 -3.75 -12.34
C SER A 261 -12.10 -2.78 -13.47
N ASN A 262 -11.04 -2.38 -14.17
CA ASN A 262 -11.19 -1.55 -15.37
C ASN A 262 -11.81 -2.39 -16.50
N GLU A 263 -13.05 -2.07 -16.85
CA GLU A 263 -13.88 -2.78 -17.83
C GLU A 263 -13.71 -2.14 -19.21
N ARG A 264 -13.90 -0.81 -19.27
CA ARG A 264 -13.94 -0.02 -20.50
C ARG A 264 -12.57 0.49 -20.93
N GLY A 265 -11.72 0.86 -19.98
CA GLY A 265 -10.47 1.58 -20.26
C GLY A 265 -9.34 0.69 -20.80
N LEU A 266 -9.39 -0.62 -20.54
CA LEU A 266 -8.37 -1.59 -20.95
C LEU A 266 -8.99 -2.80 -21.64
N ALA A 267 -8.51 -3.11 -22.83
CA ALA A 267 -8.82 -4.32 -23.57
C ALA A 267 -8.34 -5.58 -22.81
N PRO A 268 -8.82 -6.78 -23.18
CA PRO A 268 -8.26 -8.05 -22.71
C PRO A 268 -6.74 -8.08 -22.84
N LEU A 269 -6.05 -8.56 -21.79
CA LEU A 269 -4.59 -8.49 -21.72
C LEU A 269 -3.92 -9.63 -22.48
N GLY A 270 -4.61 -10.76 -22.65
CA GLY A 270 -4.10 -11.90 -23.40
C GLY A 270 -4.66 -11.98 -24.82
N THR A 271 -3.90 -12.58 -25.72
CA THR A 271 -4.32 -12.85 -27.10
C THR A 271 -5.17 -14.11 -27.18
N SER A 272 -6.39 -13.98 -27.73
CA SER A 272 -7.30 -15.11 -27.93
C SER A 272 -6.82 -16.04 -29.05
N ALA A 273 -7.03 -17.35 -28.89
CA ALA A 273 -6.67 -18.33 -29.91
C ALA A 273 -7.74 -18.39 -31.01
N LEU A 274 -7.30 -18.59 -32.25
CA LEU A 274 -8.17 -18.83 -33.42
C LEU A 274 -7.98 -20.25 -33.97
N ASP A 275 -7.29 -21.12 -33.23
CA ASP A 275 -6.87 -22.46 -33.67
C ASP A 275 -8.04 -23.43 -33.93
N GLN A 276 -9.21 -23.14 -33.35
CA GLN A 276 -10.45 -23.92 -33.55
C GLN A 276 -11.27 -23.45 -34.77
N LEU A 277 -10.89 -22.37 -35.44
CA LEU A 277 -11.60 -21.82 -36.60
C LEU A 277 -11.01 -22.34 -37.92
N SER A 278 -11.81 -22.36 -38.99
CA SER A 278 -11.28 -22.57 -40.34
C SER A 278 -10.37 -21.40 -40.76
N ALA A 279 -9.56 -21.60 -41.80
CA ALA A 279 -8.69 -20.55 -42.33
C ALA A 279 -9.48 -19.34 -42.86
N GLU A 280 -10.67 -19.58 -43.43
CA GLU A 280 -11.55 -18.52 -43.93
C GLU A 280 -12.17 -17.71 -42.79
N GLU A 281 -12.69 -18.39 -41.76
CA GLU A 281 -13.23 -17.76 -40.56
C GLU A 281 -12.16 -16.96 -39.82
N SER A 282 -10.97 -17.53 -39.66
CA SER A 282 -9.83 -16.85 -39.04
C SER A 282 -9.45 -15.59 -39.82
N ALA A 283 -9.35 -15.68 -41.14
CA ALA A 283 -9.07 -14.53 -41.99
C ALA A 283 -10.19 -13.46 -41.93
N SER A 284 -11.44 -13.87 -41.76
CA SER A 284 -12.56 -12.93 -41.56
C SER A 284 -12.46 -12.20 -40.22
N VAL A 285 -12.21 -12.92 -39.13
CA VAL A 285 -12.06 -12.35 -37.78
C VAL A 285 -10.87 -11.38 -37.74
N LEU A 286 -9.72 -11.76 -38.29
CA LEU A 286 -8.54 -10.88 -38.33
C LEU A 286 -8.82 -9.58 -39.09
N ARG A 287 -9.55 -9.66 -40.21
CA ARG A 287 -9.91 -8.49 -41.00
C ARG A 287 -10.83 -7.54 -40.23
N ILE A 288 -11.81 -8.08 -39.51
CA ILE A 288 -12.71 -7.30 -38.64
C ILE A 288 -11.88 -6.61 -37.55
N LEU A 289 -10.99 -7.34 -36.88
CA LEU A 289 -10.14 -6.79 -35.82
C LEU A 289 -9.25 -5.65 -36.33
N GLU A 290 -8.62 -5.82 -37.50
CA GLU A 290 -7.74 -4.81 -38.10
C GLU A 290 -8.47 -3.50 -38.44
N SER A 291 -9.75 -3.54 -38.83
CA SER A 291 -10.53 -2.35 -39.21
C SER A 291 -11.38 -1.77 -38.10
N SER A 292 -11.57 -2.48 -36.98
CA SER A 292 -12.59 -2.14 -35.97
C SER A 292 -12.32 -0.80 -35.28
N GLU A 293 -11.08 -0.50 -34.88
CA GLU A 293 -10.79 0.73 -34.12
C GLU A 293 -11.07 1.99 -34.96
N ASP A 294 -10.63 2.02 -36.21
CA ASP A 294 -10.90 3.12 -37.13
C ASP A 294 -12.41 3.24 -37.39
N LEU A 295 -13.08 2.11 -37.66
CA LEU A 295 -14.52 2.09 -37.93
C LEU A 295 -15.36 2.53 -36.73
N ILE A 296 -14.96 2.20 -35.50
CA ILE A 296 -15.63 2.69 -34.28
C ILE A 296 -15.59 4.22 -34.21
N ASN A 297 -14.47 4.84 -34.59
CA ASN A 297 -14.32 6.29 -34.58
C ASN A 297 -15.05 6.98 -35.73
N GLU A 298 -15.16 6.33 -36.89
CA GLU A 298 -15.79 6.89 -38.10
C GLU A 298 -17.31 6.65 -38.16
N ASP A 299 -17.75 5.43 -37.88
CA ASP A 299 -19.15 4.96 -37.95
C ASP A 299 -19.38 3.78 -36.99
N ALA A 300 -19.58 4.10 -35.71
CA ALA A 300 -19.80 3.10 -34.66
C ALA A 300 -21.01 2.19 -34.92
N ALA A 301 -22.05 2.67 -35.61
CA ALA A 301 -23.21 1.86 -35.96
C ALA A 301 -22.85 0.73 -36.94
N THR A 302 -22.05 1.03 -37.96
CA THR A 302 -21.53 0.00 -38.88
C THR A 302 -20.53 -0.93 -38.18
N ALA A 303 -19.66 -0.39 -37.31
CA ALA A 303 -18.75 -1.20 -36.50
C ALA A 303 -19.49 -2.26 -35.67
N ILE A 304 -20.62 -1.89 -35.04
CA ILE A 304 -21.43 -2.82 -34.24
C ILE A 304 -21.89 -4.02 -35.08
N GLU A 305 -22.35 -3.81 -36.32
CA GLU A 305 -22.82 -4.90 -37.17
C GLU A 305 -21.68 -5.85 -37.59
N GLU A 306 -20.51 -5.30 -37.96
CA GLU A 306 -19.34 -6.12 -38.29
C GLU A 306 -18.81 -6.90 -37.08
N LEU A 307 -18.72 -6.24 -35.93
CA LEU A 307 -18.26 -6.86 -34.68
C LEU A 307 -19.23 -7.93 -34.19
N ARG A 308 -20.54 -7.76 -34.37
CA ARG A 308 -21.54 -8.81 -34.12
C ARG A 308 -21.33 -10.02 -35.02
N ALA A 309 -21.01 -9.80 -36.30
CA ALA A 309 -20.67 -10.89 -37.20
C ALA A 309 -19.37 -11.60 -36.76
N GLY A 310 -18.36 -10.85 -36.31
CA GLY A 310 -17.13 -11.39 -35.74
C GLY A 310 -17.39 -12.25 -34.50
N VAL A 311 -18.18 -11.76 -33.54
CA VAL A 311 -18.58 -12.51 -32.34
C VAL A 311 -19.38 -13.76 -32.71
N ALA A 312 -20.21 -13.73 -33.75
CA ALA A 312 -20.93 -14.91 -34.20
C ALA A 312 -20.00 -16.01 -34.75
N ILE A 313 -18.88 -15.63 -35.37
CA ILE A 313 -17.83 -16.56 -35.85
C ILE A 313 -16.98 -17.08 -34.69
N ALA A 314 -16.56 -16.18 -33.80
CA ALA A 314 -15.65 -16.48 -32.70
C ALA A 314 -16.24 -15.99 -31.35
N PRO A 315 -17.24 -16.69 -30.80
CA PRO A 315 -17.98 -16.25 -29.60
C PRO A 315 -17.13 -16.26 -28.33
N ASP A 316 -15.99 -16.94 -28.35
CA ASP A 316 -15.05 -17.04 -27.23
C ASP A 316 -13.88 -16.03 -27.35
N HIS A 317 -13.92 -15.11 -28.32
CA HIS A 317 -12.83 -14.17 -28.59
C HIS A 317 -12.96 -12.89 -27.78
N ALA A 318 -12.15 -12.77 -26.72
CA ALA A 318 -12.25 -11.70 -25.73
C ALA A 318 -12.20 -10.29 -26.35
N LEU A 319 -11.28 -10.03 -27.28
CA LEU A 319 -11.11 -8.70 -27.88
C LEU A 319 -12.28 -8.30 -28.78
N LEU A 320 -12.97 -9.27 -29.42
CA LEU A 320 -14.15 -8.96 -30.24
C LEU A 320 -15.30 -8.47 -29.36
N HIS A 321 -15.49 -9.11 -28.20
CA HIS A 321 -16.44 -8.65 -27.20
C HIS A 321 -16.10 -7.24 -26.69
N TRP A 322 -14.82 -6.98 -26.38
CA TRP A 322 -14.41 -5.66 -25.90
C TRP A 322 -14.61 -4.57 -26.96
N LEU A 323 -14.21 -4.80 -28.22
CA LEU A 323 -14.42 -3.84 -29.31
C LEU A 323 -15.91 -3.60 -29.57
N LEU A 324 -16.74 -4.65 -29.56
CA LEU A 324 -18.19 -4.53 -29.70
C LEU A 324 -18.77 -3.69 -28.56
N ALA A 325 -18.30 -3.89 -27.32
CA ALA A 325 -18.71 -3.09 -26.18
C ALA A 325 -18.31 -1.62 -26.33
N THR A 326 -17.11 -1.33 -26.82
CA THR A 326 -16.63 0.03 -27.11
C THR A 326 -17.51 0.71 -28.16
N ALA A 327 -17.84 0.03 -29.25
CA ALA A 327 -18.74 0.54 -30.29
C ALA A 327 -20.16 0.80 -29.74
N LEU A 328 -20.71 -0.13 -28.96
CA LEU A 328 -22.01 0.02 -28.29
C LEU A 328 -22.01 1.19 -27.29
N HIS A 329 -20.91 1.38 -26.55
CA HIS A 329 -20.78 2.48 -25.61
C HIS A 329 -20.75 3.84 -26.33
N ALA A 330 -20.06 3.93 -27.48
CA ALA A 330 -20.04 5.14 -28.31
C ALA A 330 -21.46 5.52 -28.80
N GLU A 331 -22.31 4.53 -29.07
CA GLU A 331 -23.72 4.71 -29.44
C GLU A 331 -24.66 4.82 -28.22
N HIS A 332 -24.14 5.01 -27.01
CA HIS A 332 -24.90 5.09 -25.75
C HIS A 332 -25.78 3.85 -25.44
N ARG A 333 -25.48 2.68 -26.04
CA ARG A 333 -26.15 1.40 -25.79
C ARG A 333 -25.54 0.68 -24.59
N TYR A 334 -25.57 1.37 -23.46
CA TYR A 334 -24.80 1.04 -22.26
C TYR A 334 -25.08 -0.34 -21.66
N GLU A 335 -26.34 -0.78 -21.60
CA GLU A 335 -26.68 -2.10 -21.04
C GLU A 335 -26.10 -3.25 -21.88
N GLU A 336 -26.10 -3.11 -23.21
CA GLU A 336 -25.48 -4.08 -24.11
C GLU A 336 -23.95 -4.01 -24.03
N ALA A 337 -23.39 -2.79 -23.99
CA ALA A 337 -21.94 -2.59 -23.84
C ALA A 337 -21.42 -3.27 -22.57
N GLN A 338 -22.08 -3.07 -21.43
CA GLN A 338 -21.70 -3.66 -20.15
C GLN A 338 -21.61 -5.20 -20.22
N LYS A 339 -22.58 -5.88 -20.85
CA LYS A 339 -22.58 -7.35 -21.02
C LYS A 339 -21.38 -7.82 -21.85
N HIS A 340 -21.03 -7.06 -22.89
CA HIS A 340 -19.90 -7.39 -23.75
C HIS A 340 -18.54 -7.06 -23.10
N PHE A 341 -18.42 -5.96 -22.34
CA PHE A 341 -17.21 -5.72 -21.52
C PHE A 341 -17.00 -6.85 -20.51
N GLU A 342 -18.06 -7.27 -19.82
CA GLU A 342 -18.03 -8.40 -18.87
C GLU A 342 -17.61 -9.71 -19.56
N SER A 343 -18.13 -9.98 -20.76
CA SER A 343 -17.71 -11.13 -21.57
C SER A 343 -16.23 -11.05 -21.97
N GLY A 344 -15.74 -9.87 -22.37
CA GLY A 344 -14.33 -9.66 -22.70
C GLY A 344 -13.41 -9.96 -21.52
N LEU A 345 -13.81 -9.58 -20.30
CA LEU A 345 -13.10 -9.91 -19.07
C LEU A 345 -13.11 -11.41 -18.76
N ASP A 346 -14.28 -12.04 -18.87
CA ASP A 346 -14.47 -13.45 -18.55
C ASP A 346 -13.77 -14.38 -19.54
N LEU A 347 -13.59 -13.93 -20.78
CA LEU A 347 -12.92 -14.65 -21.85
C LEU A 347 -11.42 -14.31 -21.97
N ASP A 348 -10.93 -13.26 -21.28
CA ASP A 348 -9.54 -12.82 -21.33
C ASP A 348 -8.61 -14.00 -21.02
N PRO A 349 -7.77 -14.45 -21.98
CA PRO A 349 -6.93 -15.62 -21.79
C PRO A 349 -5.78 -15.38 -20.80
N MET A 350 -5.61 -14.13 -20.35
CA MET A 350 -4.71 -13.79 -19.26
C MET A 350 -5.47 -13.06 -18.13
N PRO A 351 -6.26 -13.80 -17.33
CA PRO A 351 -7.20 -13.22 -16.36
C PRO A 351 -6.48 -12.67 -15.12
N TRP A 352 -5.97 -11.44 -15.22
CA TRP A 352 -5.47 -10.65 -14.08
C TRP A 352 -6.56 -9.87 -13.35
N ARG A 353 -7.71 -9.68 -14.02
CA ARG A 353 -8.91 -9.06 -13.45
C ARG A 353 -9.79 -10.14 -12.82
N ALA A 354 -10.59 -9.75 -11.83
CA ALA A 354 -11.56 -10.66 -11.25
C ALA A 354 -12.69 -10.87 -12.27
N THR A 355 -12.94 -12.13 -12.62
CA THR A 355 -14.04 -12.53 -13.52
C THR A 355 -15.39 -12.40 -12.81
N SER A 356 -16.46 -12.40 -13.58
CA SER A 356 -17.84 -12.42 -13.07
C SER A 356 -18.08 -13.62 -12.18
N SER A 357 -17.49 -14.78 -12.52
CA SER A 357 -17.56 -15.99 -11.69
C SER A 357 -16.91 -15.82 -10.31
N GLN A 358 -15.87 -15.00 -10.18
CA GLN A 358 -15.22 -14.69 -8.91
C GLN A 358 -16.06 -13.71 -8.09
N ASN A 359 -16.60 -12.67 -8.71
CA ASN A 359 -17.51 -11.75 -8.00
C ASN A 359 -18.80 -12.46 -7.55
N GLU A 360 -19.31 -13.39 -8.34
CA GLU A 360 -20.44 -14.25 -7.95
C GLU A 360 -20.06 -15.20 -6.81
N ALA A 361 -18.88 -15.81 -6.82
CA ALA A 361 -18.37 -16.60 -5.70
C ALA A 361 -18.31 -15.79 -4.39
N ILE A 362 -17.92 -14.51 -4.45
CA ILE A 362 -17.93 -13.59 -3.29
C ILE A 362 -19.37 -13.36 -2.80
N ARG A 363 -20.30 -13.05 -3.71
CA ARG A 363 -21.73 -12.84 -3.38
C ARG A 363 -22.33 -14.09 -2.73
N GLN A 364 -22.06 -15.26 -3.27
CA GLN A 364 -22.53 -16.54 -2.74
C GLN A 364 -21.95 -16.85 -1.35
N ALA A 365 -20.66 -16.61 -1.14
CA ALA A 365 -20.03 -16.78 0.17
C ALA A 365 -20.67 -15.86 1.23
N ALA A 366 -20.84 -14.57 0.89
CA ALA A 366 -21.47 -13.60 1.80
C ALA A 366 -22.94 -13.96 2.09
N GLY A 367 -23.73 -14.28 1.06
CA GLY A 367 -25.15 -14.62 1.20
C GLY A 367 -25.38 -15.93 1.96
N SER A 368 -24.64 -16.99 1.63
CA SER A 368 -24.79 -18.31 2.28
C SER A 368 -24.40 -18.29 3.77
N ARG A 369 -23.64 -17.29 4.19
CA ARG A 369 -23.25 -17.07 5.58
C ARG A 369 -23.91 -15.84 6.20
N ASN A 370 -24.78 -15.10 5.51
CA ASN A 370 -25.40 -13.88 6.04
C ASN A 370 -24.37 -12.89 6.63
N ALA A 371 -23.24 -12.70 5.95
CA ALA A 371 -22.23 -11.70 6.30
C ALA A 371 -22.67 -10.30 5.84
N TRP A 372 -22.10 -9.24 6.42
CA TRP A 372 -22.29 -7.91 5.83
C TRP A 372 -21.65 -7.89 4.44
N PHE A 373 -22.36 -7.34 3.46
CA PHE A 373 -21.96 -7.37 2.07
C PHE A 373 -21.98 -5.96 1.47
N CYS A 374 -20.87 -5.57 0.84
CA CYS A 374 -20.69 -4.29 0.17
C CYS A 374 -20.39 -4.53 -1.31
N ASP A 375 -21.35 -4.26 -2.20
CA ASP A 375 -21.18 -4.44 -3.66
C ASP A 375 -20.42 -3.24 -4.26
N VAL A 376 -19.12 -3.17 -3.96
CA VAL A 376 -18.21 -2.14 -4.48
C VAL A 376 -18.20 -2.13 -6.01
N GLN A 377 -18.39 -3.27 -6.68
CA GLN A 377 -18.45 -3.33 -8.14
C GLN A 377 -19.68 -2.57 -8.66
N ALA A 378 -20.84 -2.79 -8.05
CA ALA A 378 -22.06 -2.07 -8.40
C ALA A 378 -21.95 -0.56 -8.11
N VAL A 379 -21.29 -0.18 -7.01
CA VAL A 379 -21.00 1.23 -6.70
C VAL A 379 -20.12 1.85 -7.77
N PHE A 380 -19.00 1.21 -8.11
CA PHE A 380 -18.09 1.73 -9.15
C PHE A 380 -18.77 1.84 -10.51
N ARG A 381 -19.56 0.85 -10.92
CA ARG A 381 -20.35 0.94 -12.16
C ARG A 381 -21.27 2.15 -12.11
N ARG A 382 -22.05 2.34 -11.05
CA ARG A 382 -23.00 3.47 -10.93
C ARG A 382 -22.31 4.84 -11.01
N GLU A 383 -21.11 4.97 -10.45
CA GLU A 383 -20.35 6.23 -10.47
C GLU A 383 -19.56 6.44 -11.77
N SER A 384 -19.48 5.43 -12.65
CA SER A 384 -18.84 5.53 -13.95
C SER A 384 -19.84 5.78 -15.08
N GLU A 385 -19.36 6.47 -16.12
CA GLU A 385 -20.14 6.72 -17.33
C GLU A 385 -20.67 5.40 -17.93
N GLY A 386 -21.96 5.40 -18.31
CA GLY A 386 -22.59 4.26 -18.96
C GLY A 386 -22.69 3.01 -18.07
N ASN A 387 -22.52 3.12 -16.76
CA ASN A 387 -22.42 1.98 -15.85
C ASN A 387 -21.25 1.02 -16.16
N THR A 388 -20.17 1.53 -16.75
CA THR A 388 -19.00 0.75 -17.15
C THR A 388 -17.72 1.34 -16.58
N ILE A 389 -16.99 0.57 -15.79
CA ILE A 389 -15.86 1.08 -14.99
C ILE A 389 -14.68 1.43 -15.91
N GLY A 390 -14.14 2.65 -15.78
CA GLY A 390 -13.04 3.14 -16.61
C GLY A 390 -11.95 3.90 -15.84
N TRP A 391 -11.20 4.72 -16.59
CA TRP A 391 -10.05 5.50 -16.10
C TRP A 391 -10.40 6.58 -15.07
N ASP A 392 -11.68 6.91 -14.92
CA ASP A 392 -12.21 7.79 -13.87
C ASP A 392 -11.96 7.21 -12.46
N LEU A 393 -12.05 5.89 -12.31
CA LEU A 393 -11.91 5.19 -11.02
C LEU A 393 -10.73 4.22 -10.97
N MET A 394 -10.00 4.05 -12.08
CA MET A 394 -8.91 3.08 -12.21
C MET A 394 -7.64 3.73 -12.78
N ASP A 395 -6.48 3.38 -12.21
CA ASP A 395 -5.15 3.76 -12.71
C ASP A 395 -4.54 2.65 -13.60
N ASP A 396 -5.05 1.41 -13.53
CA ASP A 396 -4.71 0.31 -14.43
C ASP A 396 -5.88 -0.72 -14.56
N HIS A 397 -5.59 -1.99 -14.87
CA HIS A 397 -6.58 -3.07 -14.96
C HIS A 397 -7.38 -3.36 -13.66
N VAL A 398 -6.81 -3.16 -12.47
CA VAL A 398 -7.44 -3.49 -11.16
C VAL A 398 -7.19 -2.46 -10.06
N HIS A 399 -6.17 -1.62 -10.22
CA HIS A 399 -5.76 -0.66 -9.20
C HIS A 399 -6.51 0.66 -9.38
N MET A 400 -7.05 1.13 -8.27
CA MET A 400 -7.97 2.25 -8.24
C MET A 400 -7.22 3.58 -8.31
N SER A 401 -7.80 4.53 -9.05
CA SER A 401 -7.40 5.94 -9.00
C SER A 401 -7.58 6.50 -7.60
N LEU A 402 -7.02 7.67 -7.29
CA LEU A 402 -7.24 8.33 -6.00
C LEU A 402 -8.74 8.48 -5.66
N ARG A 403 -9.57 8.79 -6.67
CA ARG A 403 -11.03 8.82 -6.50
C ARG A 403 -11.59 7.43 -6.19
N GLY A 404 -11.14 6.39 -6.89
CA GLY A 404 -11.55 5.02 -6.62
C GLY A 404 -11.17 4.56 -5.20
N GLN A 405 -9.99 4.94 -4.69
CA GLN A 405 -9.59 4.67 -3.30
C GLN A 405 -10.60 5.25 -2.31
N ALA A 406 -10.99 6.51 -2.51
CA ALA A 406 -11.98 7.19 -1.68
C ALA A 406 -13.37 6.55 -1.83
N LEU A 407 -13.79 6.18 -3.05
CA LEU A 407 -15.10 5.60 -3.31
C LEU A 407 -15.29 4.25 -2.60
N VAL A 408 -14.24 3.45 -2.43
CA VAL A 408 -14.29 2.25 -1.57
C VAL A 408 -14.61 2.61 -0.13
N ALA A 409 -13.96 3.64 0.43
CA ALA A 409 -14.22 4.10 1.79
C ALA A 409 -15.63 4.68 1.94
N GLU A 410 -16.12 5.41 0.93
CA GLU A 410 -17.50 5.92 0.87
C GLU A 410 -18.52 4.78 0.90
N ALA A 411 -18.35 3.77 0.04
CA ALA A 411 -19.23 2.60 -0.04
C ALA A 411 -19.27 1.81 1.28
N ILE A 412 -18.12 1.62 1.92
CA ILE A 412 -18.03 0.96 3.23
C ILE A 412 -18.74 1.79 4.31
N SER A 413 -18.52 3.11 4.33
CA SER A 413 -19.15 4.02 5.30
C SER A 413 -20.67 4.05 5.13
N GLU A 414 -21.15 4.08 3.89
CA GLU A 414 -22.57 3.98 3.56
C GLU A 414 -23.15 2.64 4.04
N LYS A 415 -22.42 1.54 3.81
CA LYS A 415 -22.84 0.23 4.31
C LYS A 415 -22.94 0.19 5.83
N LEU A 416 -22.06 0.87 6.55
CA LEU A 416 -22.13 1.00 8.01
C LEU A 416 -23.36 1.82 8.48
N GLY A 417 -23.97 2.64 7.62
CA GLY A 417 -25.26 3.27 7.90
C GLY A 417 -26.47 2.34 7.78
N GLU A 418 -26.31 1.20 7.12
CA GLU A 418 -27.37 0.21 6.88
C GLU A 418 -27.37 -0.94 7.88
N VAL A 419 -26.23 -1.22 8.51
CA VAL A 419 -26.10 -2.32 9.48
C VAL A 419 -26.68 -1.96 10.85
N ASP A 420 -26.91 -2.98 11.66
CA ASP A 420 -27.31 -2.85 13.06
C ASP A 420 -26.10 -3.01 14.00
N GLY A 421 -26.21 -2.46 15.20
CA GLY A 421 -25.24 -2.64 16.28
C GLY A 421 -24.35 -1.43 16.53
N ALA A 422 -23.29 -1.62 17.32
CA ALA A 422 -22.44 -0.55 17.83
C ALA A 422 -21.63 0.19 16.74
N LEU A 423 -21.48 -0.41 15.56
CA LEU A 423 -20.79 0.16 14.41
C LEU A 423 -21.73 0.88 13.43
N ARG A 424 -23.02 1.00 13.76
CA ARG A 424 -23.95 1.74 12.92
C ARG A 424 -23.57 3.22 12.90
N ILE A 425 -23.46 3.79 11.70
CA ILE A 425 -23.31 5.24 11.51
C ILE A 425 -24.70 5.85 11.32
N ASP A 426 -24.94 7.01 11.92
CA ASP A 426 -26.18 7.75 11.69
C ASP A 426 -26.27 8.20 10.22
N PRO A 427 -27.35 7.87 9.48
CA PRO A 427 -27.56 8.34 8.12
C PRO A 427 -27.48 9.87 7.96
N GLU A 428 -27.86 10.66 8.97
CA GLU A 428 -27.74 12.12 8.92
C GLU A 428 -26.27 12.58 8.95
N VAL A 429 -25.42 11.87 9.70
CA VAL A 429 -23.98 12.13 9.74
C VAL A 429 -23.33 11.74 8.42
N LEU A 430 -23.71 10.60 7.83
CA LEU A 430 -23.25 10.20 6.49
C LEU A 430 -23.63 11.22 5.41
N ALA A 431 -24.85 11.78 5.47
CA ALA A 431 -25.32 12.78 4.52
C ALA A 431 -24.56 14.12 4.62
N GLN A 432 -23.95 14.41 5.78
CA GLN A 432 -23.15 15.62 6.02
C GLN A 432 -21.64 15.41 5.78
N ARG A 433 -21.25 14.21 5.34
CA ARG A 433 -19.85 13.87 5.03
C ARG A 433 -19.26 14.87 4.02
N PRO A 434 -18.05 15.42 4.28
CA PRO A 434 -17.30 16.19 3.29
C PRO A 434 -17.10 15.44 1.96
N SER A 435 -16.80 16.18 0.89
CA SER A 435 -16.46 15.54 -0.39
C SER A 435 -15.12 14.80 -0.31
N TRP A 436 -14.90 13.84 -1.20
CA TRP A 436 -13.66 13.06 -1.23
C TRP A 436 -12.41 13.94 -1.46
N GLU A 437 -12.53 15.05 -2.18
CA GLU A 437 -11.43 16.00 -2.40
C GLU A 437 -10.96 16.64 -1.09
N ILE A 438 -11.90 16.94 -0.18
CA ILE A 438 -11.58 17.48 1.15
C ILE A 438 -10.79 16.44 1.95
N TYR A 439 -11.21 15.17 1.92
CA TYR A 439 -10.45 14.09 2.55
C TYR A 439 -9.08 13.90 1.91
N ALA A 440 -8.98 13.92 0.58
CA ALA A 440 -7.70 13.82 -0.11
C ALA A 440 -6.75 14.96 0.29
N GLN A 441 -7.27 16.19 0.44
CA GLN A 441 -6.50 17.33 0.93
C GLN A 441 -6.02 17.12 2.38
N ARG A 442 -6.90 16.65 3.29
CA ARG A 442 -6.54 16.32 4.69
C ARG A 442 -5.49 15.22 4.77
N LEU A 443 -5.48 14.29 3.81
CA LEU A 443 -4.48 13.22 3.72
C LEU A 443 -3.14 13.69 3.14
N GLY A 444 -3.05 14.93 2.65
CA GLY A 444 -1.85 15.51 2.06
C GLY A 444 -1.70 15.27 0.56
N ASN A 445 -2.79 15.04 -0.19
CA ASN A 445 -2.68 14.84 -1.63
C ASN A 445 -2.08 16.07 -2.31
N ASN A 446 -1.18 15.84 -3.27
CA ASN A 446 -0.54 16.90 -4.04
C ASN A 446 -0.07 16.40 -5.41
N ILE A 447 0.26 17.34 -6.30
CA ILE A 447 0.63 17.05 -7.69
C ILE A 447 1.89 16.19 -7.84
N PHE A 448 2.78 16.19 -6.85
CA PHE A 448 4.04 15.45 -6.91
C PHE A 448 3.79 13.96 -6.66
N GLU A 449 2.92 13.62 -5.71
CA GLU A 449 2.55 12.22 -5.50
C GLU A 449 1.65 11.71 -6.64
N GLU A 450 0.79 12.56 -7.21
CA GLU A 450 0.05 12.23 -8.44
C GLU A 450 1.00 11.95 -9.61
N TYR A 451 2.08 12.72 -9.75
CA TYR A 451 3.13 12.47 -10.76
C TYR A 451 3.85 11.15 -10.52
N ALA A 452 4.23 10.86 -9.27
CA ALA A 452 4.88 9.61 -8.90
C ALA A 452 4.03 8.38 -9.25
N VAL A 453 2.71 8.48 -9.07
CA VAL A 453 1.74 7.45 -9.48
C VAL A 453 1.67 7.33 -11.00
N ALA A 454 1.45 8.44 -11.71
CA ALA A 454 1.37 8.43 -13.17
C ALA A 454 2.65 7.86 -13.80
N TYR A 455 3.82 8.19 -13.26
CA TYR A 455 5.12 7.66 -13.69
C TYR A 455 5.21 6.15 -13.48
N ARG A 456 4.77 5.66 -12.32
CA ARG A 456 4.75 4.23 -12.02
C ARG A 456 3.80 3.47 -12.96
N MET A 457 2.63 4.01 -13.25
CA MET A 457 1.68 3.42 -14.19
C MET A 457 2.22 3.45 -15.61
N ARG A 458 2.87 4.54 -16.02
CA ARG A 458 3.55 4.62 -17.31
C ARG A 458 4.58 3.50 -17.49
N ARG A 459 5.37 3.22 -16.45
CA ARG A 459 6.33 2.11 -16.40
C ARG A 459 5.66 0.73 -16.38
N LEU A 460 4.50 0.61 -15.76
CA LEU A 460 3.72 -0.63 -15.77
C LEU A 460 3.25 -0.94 -17.20
N PHE A 461 2.83 0.06 -17.96
CA PHE A 461 2.37 -0.13 -19.34
C PHE A 461 3.50 -0.40 -20.35
N ASP A 462 4.78 -0.28 -19.94
CA ASP A 462 5.93 -0.76 -20.74
C ASP A 462 6.09 -2.30 -20.68
N VAL A 463 5.40 -2.97 -19.75
CA VAL A 463 5.45 -4.43 -19.66
C VAL A 463 4.90 -5.03 -20.97
N PRO A 464 5.57 -6.02 -21.60
CA PRO A 464 5.32 -6.41 -22.99
C PRO A 464 3.85 -6.64 -23.34
N PHE A 465 3.12 -7.41 -22.53
CA PHE A 465 1.72 -7.71 -22.84
C PHE A 465 0.80 -6.47 -22.73
N PHE A 466 1.09 -5.50 -21.87
CA PHE A 466 0.36 -4.24 -21.83
C PHE A 466 0.68 -3.41 -23.07
N ALA A 467 1.96 -3.29 -23.42
CA ALA A 467 2.39 -2.55 -24.60
C ALA A 467 1.82 -3.13 -25.92
N GLU A 468 1.71 -4.47 -25.99
CA GLU A 468 1.18 -5.18 -27.15
C GLU A 468 -0.35 -5.05 -27.29
N THR A 469 -1.10 -5.17 -26.19
CA THR A 469 -2.58 -5.23 -26.25
C THR A 469 -3.27 -3.91 -25.93
N ASN A 470 -2.57 -2.98 -25.29
CA ASN A 470 -3.12 -1.73 -24.77
C ASN A 470 -2.13 -0.55 -24.95
N PRO A 471 -1.61 -0.30 -26.18
CA PRO A 471 -0.62 0.75 -26.41
C PRO A 471 -1.12 2.16 -26.03
N HIS A 472 -2.43 2.41 -26.09
CA HIS A 472 -3.05 3.68 -25.72
C HIS A 472 -2.92 4.00 -24.22
N ALA A 473 -2.83 2.98 -23.35
CA ALA A 473 -2.74 3.17 -21.90
C ALA A 473 -1.46 3.93 -21.49
N ALA A 474 -0.35 3.65 -22.18
CA ALA A 474 0.89 4.40 -22.02
C ALA A 474 0.71 5.88 -22.39
N SER A 475 0.04 6.16 -23.52
CA SER A 475 -0.21 7.53 -23.98
C SER A 475 -1.11 8.32 -23.02
N ILE A 476 -2.10 7.69 -22.39
CA ILE A 476 -2.92 8.33 -21.34
C ILE A 476 -2.04 8.80 -20.18
N MET A 477 -1.08 7.97 -19.76
CA MET A 477 -0.16 8.34 -18.69
C MET A 477 0.84 9.41 -19.13
N ASP A 478 1.30 9.40 -20.39
CA ASP A 478 2.15 10.45 -20.94
C ASP A 478 1.44 11.82 -20.92
N VAL A 479 0.17 11.87 -21.36
CA VAL A 479 -0.65 13.10 -21.29
C VAL A 479 -0.82 13.57 -19.85
N ARG A 480 -1.08 12.66 -18.91
CA ARG A 480 -1.20 12.98 -17.48
C ARG A 480 0.10 13.51 -16.90
N LEU A 481 1.23 12.90 -17.26
CA LEU A 481 2.57 13.32 -16.83
C LEU A 481 2.90 14.72 -17.33
N ASP A 482 2.61 15.02 -18.60
CA ASP A 482 2.86 16.34 -19.17
C ASP A 482 1.98 17.41 -18.51
N ALA A 483 0.68 17.14 -18.31
CA ALA A 483 -0.23 18.05 -17.62
C ALA A 483 0.20 18.34 -16.16
N LEU A 484 0.78 17.36 -15.47
CA LEU A 484 1.33 17.56 -14.12
C LEU A 484 2.65 18.35 -14.16
N ARG A 485 3.53 18.09 -15.13
CA ARG A 485 4.80 18.80 -15.30
C ARG A 485 4.60 20.27 -15.66
N ASP A 486 3.59 20.59 -16.45
CA ASP A 486 3.24 21.97 -16.81
C ASP A 486 2.86 22.83 -15.60
N ARG A 487 2.52 22.20 -14.47
CA ARG A 487 2.21 22.86 -13.19
C ARG A 487 3.43 22.98 -12.26
N MET A 488 4.58 22.46 -12.66
CA MET A 488 5.82 22.46 -11.89
C MET A 488 6.81 23.51 -12.43
N SER A 489 7.60 24.12 -11.55
CA SER A 489 8.75 24.94 -11.95
C SER A 489 9.84 24.11 -12.64
N GLU A 490 10.74 24.74 -13.39
CA GLU A 490 11.86 24.03 -14.05
C GLU A 490 12.73 23.26 -13.05
N THR A 491 12.92 23.80 -11.85
CA THR A 491 13.70 23.15 -10.79
C THR A 491 12.99 21.90 -10.27
N GLU A 492 11.68 21.98 -10.03
CA GLU A 492 10.86 20.84 -9.63
C GLU A 492 10.84 19.76 -10.72
N GLN A 493 10.70 20.15 -12.00
CA GLN A 493 10.76 19.21 -13.12
C GLN A 493 12.10 18.46 -13.15
N ARG A 494 13.24 19.14 -12.99
CA ARG A 494 14.56 18.48 -12.89
C ARG A 494 14.65 17.50 -11.72
N ALA A 495 14.08 17.87 -10.57
CA ALA A 495 14.04 16.99 -9.40
C ALA A 495 13.16 15.76 -9.63
N THR A 496 12.04 15.90 -10.34
CA THR A 496 11.21 14.74 -10.71
C THR A 496 11.97 13.75 -11.60
N VAL A 497 12.79 14.24 -12.54
CA VAL A 497 13.64 13.38 -13.38
C VAL A 497 14.72 12.69 -12.55
N ALA A 498 15.39 13.40 -11.64
CA ALA A 498 16.39 12.81 -10.76
C ALA A 498 15.78 11.75 -9.82
N TRP A 499 14.55 11.97 -9.35
CA TRP A 499 13.82 11.03 -8.49
C TRP A 499 13.54 9.69 -9.16
N GLN A 500 13.46 9.63 -10.50
CA GLN A 500 13.21 8.40 -11.26
C GLN A 500 14.37 7.39 -11.20
N ASP A 501 15.57 7.81 -10.76
CA ASP A 501 16.70 6.91 -10.63
C ASP A 501 16.42 5.84 -9.56
N PRO A 502 16.45 4.52 -9.91
CA PRO A 502 16.26 3.44 -8.93
C PRO A 502 17.18 3.53 -7.71
N ALA A 503 18.37 4.13 -7.83
CA ALA A 503 19.29 4.35 -6.73
C ALA A 503 18.72 5.26 -5.62
N VAL A 504 17.70 6.07 -5.92
CA VAL A 504 16.99 6.93 -4.96
C VAL A 504 15.97 6.15 -4.13
N HIS A 505 15.62 4.91 -4.51
CA HIS A 505 14.52 4.12 -3.95
C HIS A 505 14.93 2.85 -3.19
N GLN A 506 16.21 2.71 -2.83
CA GLN A 506 16.81 1.45 -2.34
C GLN A 506 15.91 0.58 -1.46
N ASN A 507 15.54 1.05 -0.27
CA ASN A 507 14.83 0.24 0.73
C ASN A 507 13.31 0.45 0.73
N PHE A 508 12.82 1.53 0.11
CA PHE A 508 11.39 1.83 -0.01
C PHE A 508 11.17 2.89 -1.11
N THR A 509 9.95 2.96 -1.66
CA THR A 509 9.60 4.06 -2.56
C THR A 509 9.62 5.38 -1.80
N ARG A 510 10.63 6.19 -2.05
CA ARG A 510 10.75 7.54 -1.52
C ARG A 510 9.62 8.44 -2.07
N PRO A 511 8.77 9.07 -1.24
CA PRO A 511 7.76 10.01 -1.72
C PRO A 511 8.41 11.19 -2.44
N LEU A 512 7.80 11.69 -3.51
CA LEU A 512 8.40 12.80 -4.28
C LEU A 512 8.42 14.10 -3.45
N SER A 513 7.44 14.29 -2.57
CA SER A 513 7.37 15.37 -1.59
C SER A 513 8.59 15.43 -0.67
N SER A 514 9.28 14.30 -0.43
CA SER A 514 10.51 14.25 0.38
C SER A 514 11.77 14.75 -0.35
N VAL A 515 11.64 15.04 -1.64
CA VAL A 515 12.67 15.69 -2.48
C VAL A 515 12.28 17.15 -2.71
N ILE A 516 11.02 17.42 -3.06
CA ILE A 516 10.56 18.77 -3.37
C ILE A 516 10.44 19.66 -2.12
N GLY A 517 10.00 19.12 -0.99
CA GLY A 517 9.84 19.89 0.26
C GLY A 517 11.13 20.60 0.70
N PRO A 518 12.27 19.89 0.83
CA PRO A 518 13.56 20.51 1.13
C PRO A 518 14.00 21.58 0.12
N MET A 519 13.70 21.38 -1.17
CA MET A 519 14.02 22.36 -2.21
C MET A 519 13.20 23.64 -2.04
N ALA A 520 11.89 23.52 -1.86
CA ALA A 520 11.01 24.66 -1.60
C ALA A 520 11.46 25.43 -0.34
N LEU A 521 11.86 24.70 0.72
CA LEU A 521 12.40 25.29 1.94
C LEU A 521 13.68 26.09 1.70
N ALA A 522 14.62 25.56 0.92
CA ALA A 522 15.87 26.23 0.57
C ALA A 522 15.67 27.48 -0.31
N GLU A 523 14.60 27.48 -1.13
CA GLU A 523 14.18 28.63 -1.93
C GLU A 523 13.38 29.68 -1.13
N GLY A 524 13.15 29.44 0.17
CA GLY A 524 12.36 30.33 1.04
C GLY A 524 10.85 30.23 0.83
N ARG A 525 10.36 29.24 0.08
CA ARG A 525 8.93 29.00 -0.19
C ARG A 525 8.29 28.18 0.93
N LEU A 526 8.17 28.80 2.10
CA LEU A 526 7.72 28.11 3.32
C LEU A 526 6.30 27.53 3.20
N GLU A 527 5.38 28.28 2.60
CA GLU A 527 3.98 27.87 2.40
C GLU A 527 3.84 26.68 1.45
N ASP A 528 4.78 26.52 0.52
CA ASP A 528 4.83 25.36 -0.37
C ASP A 528 5.49 24.15 0.31
N ALA A 529 6.51 24.40 1.14
CA ALA A 529 7.27 23.34 1.80
C ALA A 529 6.48 22.63 2.92
N ALA A 530 5.71 23.38 3.73
CA ALA A 530 5.02 22.81 4.89
C ALA A 530 4.03 21.68 4.51
N PRO A 531 3.12 21.86 3.53
CA PRO A 531 2.21 20.78 3.10
C PRO A 531 2.94 19.54 2.57
N LEU A 532 4.11 19.71 1.94
CA LEU A 532 4.91 18.59 1.45
C LEU A 532 5.53 17.80 2.61
N PHE A 533 6.02 18.47 3.64
CA PHE A 533 6.51 17.79 4.85
C PHE A 533 5.39 17.05 5.59
N TYR A 534 4.20 17.66 5.67
CA TYR A 534 3.01 17.00 6.20
C TYR A 534 2.65 15.73 5.42
N THR A 535 2.70 15.80 4.08
CA THR A 535 2.43 14.65 3.21
C THR A 535 3.39 13.49 3.51
N VAL A 536 4.70 13.78 3.59
CA VAL A 536 5.70 12.73 3.90
C VAL A 536 5.48 12.18 5.30
N TYR A 537 5.19 13.03 6.28
CA TYR A 537 4.85 12.60 7.64
C TYR A 537 3.69 11.59 7.67
N ARG A 538 2.64 11.80 6.87
CA ARG A 538 1.47 10.91 6.75
C ARG A 538 1.79 9.58 6.06
N ILE A 539 2.74 9.57 5.12
CA ILE A 539 3.11 8.37 4.35
C ILE A 539 4.02 7.44 5.15
N MET A 540 4.94 7.99 5.96
CA MET A 540 5.94 7.20 6.68
C MET A 540 5.31 6.40 7.84
N PRO A 541 5.84 5.20 8.15
CA PRO A 541 5.40 4.47 9.34
C PRO A 541 5.51 5.33 10.60
N ALA A 542 4.45 5.35 11.41
CA ALA A 542 4.31 6.29 12.52
C ALA A 542 5.42 6.20 13.57
N TYR A 543 6.03 5.01 13.73
CA TYR A 543 7.14 4.75 14.66
C TYR A 543 8.45 4.54 13.91
N SER A 544 8.81 5.52 13.08
CA SER A 544 10.07 5.57 12.34
C SER A 544 10.77 6.91 12.56
N SER A 545 12.10 6.93 12.53
CA SER A 545 12.88 8.17 12.64
C SER A 545 12.51 9.19 11.57
N GLN A 546 12.17 8.72 10.35
CA GLN A 546 11.71 9.56 9.25
C GLN A 546 10.37 10.25 9.57
N SER A 547 9.38 9.54 10.13
CA SER A 547 8.13 10.18 10.53
C SER A 547 8.37 11.29 11.56
N ILE A 548 9.25 11.06 12.55
CA ILE A 548 9.60 12.08 13.57
C ILE A 548 10.33 13.27 12.93
N GLU A 549 11.27 13.03 12.02
CA GLU A 549 11.97 14.08 11.27
C GLU A 549 10.98 14.96 10.49
N PHE A 550 10.05 14.36 9.74
CA PHE A 550 9.11 15.12 8.92
C PHE A 550 8.03 15.82 9.75
N ALA A 551 7.66 15.30 10.93
CA ALA A 551 6.84 16.04 11.90
C ALA A 551 7.57 17.30 12.40
N TYR A 552 8.88 17.19 12.68
CA TYR A 552 9.71 18.34 13.03
C TYR A 552 9.80 19.34 11.87
N ARG A 553 10.08 18.89 10.64
CA ARG A 553 10.20 19.78 9.47
C ARG A 553 8.89 20.51 9.17
N TYR A 554 7.76 19.83 9.28
CA TYR A 554 6.44 20.43 9.14
C TYR A 554 6.19 21.52 10.18
N THR A 555 6.34 21.18 11.47
CA THR A 555 6.01 22.09 12.57
C THR A 555 6.99 23.27 12.65
N ARG A 556 8.28 23.03 12.39
CA ARG A 556 9.28 24.10 12.30
C ARG A 556 9.02 25.04 11.13
N THR A 557 8.62 24.53 9.96
CA THR A 557 8.29 25.39 8.81
C THR A 557 7.08 26.26 9.12
N LEU A 558 6.03 25.70 9.74
CA LEU A 558 4.87 26.49 10.19
C LEU A 558 5.26 27.56 11.21
N GLN A 559 6.13 27.26 12.16
CA GLN A 559 6.62 28.24 13.13
C GLN A 559 7.38 29.41 12.47
N ARG A 560 8.01 29.17 11.32
CA ARG A 560 8.69 30.22 10.53
C ARG A 560 7.71 31.09 9.75
N ILE A 561 6.54 30.55 9.41
CA ILE A 561 5.44 31.29 8.76
C ILE A 561 4.74 32.17 9.80
N SER A 562 4.38 31.58 10.94
CA SER A 562 3.67 32.24 12.03
C SER A 562 4.27 31.82 13.38
N PRO A 563 4.56 32.77 14.30
CA PRO A 563 5.05 32.44 15.64
C PRO A 563 4.12 31.51 16.42
N GLU A 564 2.81 31.63 16.22
CA GLU A 564 1.80 30.75 16.81
C GLU A 564 1.53 29.56 15.89
N LEU A 565 1.72 28.35 16.43
CA LEU A 565 1.43 27.10 15.72
C LEU A 565 -0.08 26.82 15.73
N PRO A 566 -0.65 26.34 14.61
CA PRO A 566 -1.99 25.77 14.61
C PRO A 566 -2.10 24.61 15.61
N ALA A 567 -3.26 24.47 16.27
CA ALA A 567 -3.49 23.43 17.28
C ALA A 567 -3.23 22.01 16.77
N GLU A 568 -3.57 21.73 15.50
CA GLU A 568 -3.27 20.43 14.86
C GLU A 568 -1.77 20.18 14.74
N ALA A 569 -1.00 21.20 14.33
CA ALA A 569 0.46 21.10 14.22
C ALA A 569 1.11 20.92 15.60
N GLU A 570 0.60 21.60 16.63
CA GLU A 570 1.03 21.41 18.01
C GLU A 570 0.79 19.95 18.47
N GLN A 571 -0.39 19.40 18.20
CA GLN A 571 -0.72 18.01 18.53
C GLN A 571 0.18 17.01 17.78
N ILE A 572 0.49 17.28 16.51
CA ILE A 572 1.43 16.45 15.72
C ILE A 572 2.82 16.46 16.36
N ALA A 573 3.32 17.62 16.78
CA ALA A 573 4.61 17.71 17.47
C ALA A 573 4.61 16.91 18.78
N ARG A 574 3.56 17.06 19.61
CA ARG A 574 3.42 16.31 20.88
C ARG A 574 3.36 14.81 20.65
N ASN A 575 2.54 14.34 19.71
CA ASN A 575 2.45 12.93 19.35
C ASN A 575 3.77 12.39 18.77
N ALA A 576 4.53 13.18 18.02
CA ALA A 576 5.84 12.79 17.52
C ALA A 576 6.86 12.63 18.67
N ILE A 577 6.86 13.54 19.65
CA ILE A 577 7.68 13.42 20.85
C ILE A 577 7.34 12.12 21.61
N GLU A 578 6.06 11.86 21.89
CA GLU A 578 5.64 10.66 22.64
C GLU A 578 6.11 9.36 21.97
N ARG A 579 5.94 9.26 20.65
CA ARG A 579 6.40 8.10 19.86
C ARG A 579 7.92 7.96 19.88
N ALA A 580 8.65 9.06 19.70
CA ALA A 580 10.10 9.05 19.72
C ALA A 580 10.65 8.66 21.09
N LEU A 581 10.04 9.13 22.18
CA LEU A 581 10.42 8.75 23.54
C LEU A 581 10.19 7.26 23.80
N LEU A 582 9.08 6.70 23.33
CA LEU A 582 8.82 5.26 23.41
C LEU A 582 9.88 4.45 22.67
N MET A 583 10.27 4.90 21.46
CA MET A 583 11.34 4.26 20.68
C MET A 583 12.69 4.35 21.38
N ILE A 584 13.07 5.52 21.92
CA ILE A 584 14.33 5.70 22.67
C ILE A 584 14.36 4.78 23.91
N ALA A 585 13.25 4.68 24.64
CA ALA A 585 13.17 3.84 25.84
C ALA A 585 13.30 2.33 25.55
N ASN A 586 12.99 1.91 24.31
CA ASN A 586 13.00 0.50 23.89
C ASN A 586 14.18 0.14 22.98
N SER A 587 15.08 1.09 22.66
CA SER A 587 16.28 0.82 21.87
C SER A 587 17.46 0.41 22.76
N SER A 588 18.25 -0.57 22.31
CA SER A 588 19.52 -0.94 22.94
C SER A 588 20.68 -0.03 22.55
N GLU A 589 20.48 0.83 21.55
CA GLU A 589 21.49 1.74 21.01
C GLU A 589 21.20 3.19 21.37
N ARG A 590 22.23 4.05 21.31
CA ARG A 590 22.03 5.49 21.49
C ARG A 590 21.43 6.06 20.20
N GLU A 591 20.11 6.21 20.20
CA GLU A 591 19.33 6.78 19.09
C GLU A 591 19.54 8.31 18.95
N PHE A 592 20.75 8.73 18.58
CA PHE A 592 21.13 10.15 18.52
C PHE A 592 20.24 10.98 17.59
N THR A 593 19.81 10.41 16.46
CA THR A 593 18.90 11.07 15.51
C THR A 593 17.54 11.33 16.13
N LEU A 594 16.95 10.36 16.83
CA LEU A 594 15.68 10.55 17.52
C LEU A 594 15.81 11.58 18.64
N GLN A 595 16.90 11.52 19.43
CA GLN A 595 17.15 12.50 20.49
C GLN A 595 17.27 13.93 19.94
N ARG A 596 17.96 14.12 18.80
CA ARG A 596 18.04 15.42 18.12
C ARG A 596 16.64 15.94 17.77
N HIS A 597 15.79 15.12 17.16
CA HIS A 597 14.46 15.55 16.75
C HIS A 597 13.50 15.78 17.94
N VAL A 598 13.60 14.98 19.01
CA VAL A 598 12.84 15.21 20.25
C VAL A 598 13.19 16.57 20.84
N GLY A 599 14.49 16.87 21.00
CA GLY A 599 14.94 18.17 21.50
C GLY A 599 14.45 19.33 20.61
N ALA A 600 14.56 19.15 19.29
CA ALA A 600 14.12 20.15 18.32
C ALA A 600 12.58 20.38 18.37
N LEU A 601 11.79 19.33 18.55
CA LEU A 601 10.32 19.43 18.70
C LEU A 601 9.93 20.13 20.01
N TYR A 602 10.58 19.82 21.13
CA TYR A 602 10.36 20.56 22.39
C TYR A 602 10.66 22.04 22.24
N LYS A 603 11.76 22.40 21.55
CA LYS A 603 12.06 23.80 21.21
C LYS A 603 10.94 24.42 20.36
N VAL A 604 10.44 23.72 19.34
CA VAL A 604 9.33 24.22 18.50
C VAL A 604 8.07 24.50 19.35
N LEU A 605 7.81 23.70 20.37
CA LEU A 605 6.71 23.89 21.33
C LEU A 605 7.00 24.93 22.43
N GLY A 606 8.18 25.56 22.44
CA GLY A 606 8.59 26.53 23.47
C GLY A 606 9.03 25.91 24.81
N ASP A 607 9.13 24.57 24.91
CA ASP A 607 9.61 23.88 26.10
C ASP A 607 11.14 23.72 26.05
N HIS A 608 11.84 24.83 26.25
CA HIS A 608 13.30 24.87 26.19
C HIS A 608 13.98 24.04 27.28
N ALA A 609 13.34 23.91 28.46
CA ALA A 609 13.87 23.10 29.55
C ALA A 609 13.85 21.61 29.20
N ALA A 610 12.76 21.11 28.61
CA ALA A 610 12.67 19.72 28.15
C ALA A 610 13.58 19.46 26.93
N SER A 611 13.82 20.45 26.07
CA SER A 611 14.68 20.34 24.89
C SER A 611 16.15 20.01 25.21
N ILE A 612 16.74 20.71 26.19
CA ILE A 612 18.17 20.65 26.52
C ILE A 612 18.72 19.22 26.72
N PRO A 613 18.15 18.35 27.59
CA PRO A 613 18.74 17.03 27.85
C PRO A 613 18.83 16.15 26.61
N TYR A 614 17.84 16.22 25.71
CA TYR A 614 17.85 15.43 24.46
C TYR A 614 18.85 15.96 23.45
N LEU A 615 18.96 17.28 23.30
CA LEU A 615 19.97 17.89 22.43
C LEU A 615 21.38 17.55 22.92
N VAL A 616 21.65 17.67 24.23
CA VAL A 616 22.95 17.29 24.81
C VAL A 616 23.27 15.81 24.56
N ALA A 617 22.30 14.92 24.75
CA ALA A 617 22.48 13.49 24.56
C ALA A 617 22.72 13.12 23.08
N ALA A 618 22.16 13.88 22.14
CA ALA A 618 22.30 13.68 20.70
C ALA A 618 23.70 14.05 20.16
N ARG A 619 24.41 15.01 20.78
CA ARG A 619 25.69 15.58 20.29
C ARG A 619 26.72 14.54 19.82
N PRO A 620 27.00 13.44 20.55
CA PRO A 620 28.03 12.49 20.15
C PRO A 620 27.75 11.76 18.83
N GLY A 621 26.51 11.79 18.33
CA GLY A 621 26.11 11.11 17.10
C GLY A 621 26.32 11.89 15.81
N PHE A 622 26.74 13.16 15.88
CA PHE A 622 26.84 14.03 14.71
C PHE A 622 28.27 14.46 14.43
N GLY A 623 28.64 14.43 13.14
CA GLY A 623 29.88 15.05 12.65
C GLY A 623 29.80 16.58 12.67
N GLU A 624 30.91 17.23 12.34
CA GLU A 624 31.08 18.68 12.51
C GLU A 624 29.91 19.53 11.98
N GLN A 625 29.39 19.23 10.78
CA GLN A 625 28.27 19.97 10.17
C GLN A 625 26.97 19.80 10.96
N GLY A 626 26.58 18.55 11.24
CA GLY A 626 25.35 18.27 12.00
C GLY A 626 25.43 18.76 13.45
N LEU A 627 26.64 18.86 14.00
CA LEU A 627 26.87 19.39 15.35
C LEU A 627 26.63 20.90 15.43
N VAL A 628 26.93 21.67 14.37
CA VAL A 628 26.65 23.13 14.33
C VAL A 628 25.15 23.41 14.46
N GLU A 629 24.32 22.74 13.65
CA GLU A 629 22.87 22.92 13.66
C GLU A 629 22.24 22.53 15.00
N LEU A 630 22.74 21.43 15.58
CA LEU A 630 22.33 20.97 16.90
C LEU A 630 22.75 21.97 17.99
N ASP A 631 24.01 22.39 18.00
CA ASP A 631 24.55 23.30 19.01
C ASP A 631 23.89 24.69 18.92
N GLN A 632 23.51 25.16 17.73
CA GLN A 632 22.70 26.38 17.56
C GLN A 632 21.33 26.27 18.24
N THR A 633 20.66 25.13 18.05
CA THR A 633 19.37 24.83 18.69
C THR A 633 19.50 24.74 20.23
N LEU A 634 20.61 24.16 20.69
CA LEU A 634 20.92 23.99 22.11
C LEU A 634 21.30 25.32 22.78
N ILE A 635 22.13 26.15 22.14
CA ILE A 635 22.48 27.50 22.58
C ILE A 635 21.21 28.33 22.76
N HIS A 636 20.30 28.33 21.78
CA HIS A 636 19.03 29.02 21.90
C HIS A 636 18.22 28.54 23.12
N SER A 637 18.13 27.22 23.34
CA SER A 637 17.39 26.67 24.48
C SER A 637 18.04 27.04 25.83
N PHE A 638 19.37 27.13 25.90
CA PHE A 638 20.07 27.64 27.07
C PHE A 638 19.76 29.12 27.33
N LEU A 639 19.73 29.97 26.30
CA LEU A 639 19.40 31.39 26.47
C LEU A 639 17.98 31.59 26.98
N GLU A 640 17.00 30.88 26.42
CA GLU A 640 15.59 30.95 26.83
C GLU A 640 15.35 30.43 28.26
N THR A 641 16.21 29.54 28.76
CA THR A 641 16.17 29.08 30.17
C THR A 641 17.05 29.90 31.11
N GLY A 642 17.72 30.95 30.62
CA GLY A 642 18.61 31.82 31.40
C GLY A 642 20.01 31.24 31.66
N ASP A 643 20.36 30.10 31.07
CA ASP A 643 21.66 29.43 31.22
C ASP A 643 22.71 29.97 30.24
N VAL A 644 22.97 31.29 30.35
CA VAL A 644 23.91 32.00 29.48
C VAL A 644 25.34 31.44 29.60
N GLN A 645 25.71 30.85 30.75
CA GLN A 645 27.03 30.28 30.96
C GLN A 645 27.27 29.06 30.08
N ASN A 646 26.33 28.11 30.05
CA ASN A 646 26.46 26.95 29.18
C ASN A 646 26.36 27.33 27.69
N ALA A 647 25.54 28.33 27.34
CA ALA A 647 25.50 28.87 25.98
C ALA A 647 26.89 29.40 25.52
N LEU A 648 27.53 30.25 26.34
CA LEU A 648 28.87 30.78 26.06
C LEU A 648 29.94 29.70 26.02
N GLN A 649 29.87 28.75 26.96
CA GLN A 649 30.83 27.64 27.03
C GLN A 649 30.73 26.78 25.78
N LEU A 650 29.51 26.48 25.31
CA LEU A 650 29.28 25.70 24.11
C LEU A 650 29.83 26.43 22.86
N ALA A 651 29.54 27.72 22.72
CA ALA A 651 30.05 28.54 21.63
C ALA A 651 31.59 28.59 21.59
N ARG A 652 32.24 28.82 22.74
CA ARG A 652 33.72 28.80 22.84
C ARG A 652 34.31 27.43 22.52
N THR A 653 33.65 26.36 22.95
CA THR A 653 34.08 24.99 22.64
C THR A 653 34.07 24.77 21.13
N GLY A 654 33.00 25.19 20.45
CA GLY A 654 32.90 25.10 19.00
C GLY A 654 33.93 25.96 18.26
N MET A 655 34.20 27.19 18.72
CA MET A 655 35.27 28.03 18.16
C MET A 655 36.65 27.34 18.21
N ALA A 656 36.94 26.62 19.30
CA ALA A 656 38.22 25.95 19.49
C ALA A 656 38.35 24.62 18.72
N HIS A 657 37.23 23.93 18.47
CA HIS A 657 37.25 22.52 18.06
C HIS A 657 36.44 22.19 16.80
N ALA A 658 35.65 23.10 16.24
CA ALA A 658 34.78 22.82 15.08
C ALA A 658 35.47 22.99 13.71
N GLY A 659 36.80 23.17 13.68
CA GLY A 659 37.58 23.24 12.45
C GLY A 659 37.06 24.29 11.48
N ARG A 660 36.63 23.86 10.28
CA ARG A 660 36.09 24.76 9.24
C ARG A 660 34.79 25.46 9.63
N PHE A 661 34.10 25.00 10.68
CA PHE A 661 32.86 25.59 11.17
C PHE A 661 33.04 26.52 12.37
N ALA A 662 34.28 26.76 12.83
CA ALA A 662 34.57 27.72 13.89
C ALA A 662 33.93 29.11 13.67
N PRO A 663 33.87 29.68 12.43
CA PRO A 663 33.22 30.97 12.19
C PRO A 663 31.72 31.00 12.57
N ALA A 664 31.00 29.89 12.42
CA ALA A 664 29.59 29.81 12.84
C ALA A 664 29.46 29.97 14.36
N TYR A 665 30.38 29.37 15.12
CA TYR A 665 30.41 29.51 16.57
C TYR A 665 30.90 30.88 17.04
N GLU A 666 31.79 31.54 16.29
CA GLU A 666 32.17 32.94 16.54
C GLU A 666 30.96 33.87 16.42
N GLN A 667 30.13 33.66 15.39
CA GLN A 667 28.90 34.40 15.20
C GLN A 667 27.92 34.17 16.35
N MET A 668 27.68 32.90 16.73
CA MET A 668 26.82 32.57 17.88
C MET A 668 27.34 33.19 19.17
N HIS A 669 28.65 33.13 19.43
CA HIS A 669 29.28 33.75 20.61
C HIS A 669 29.07 35.27 20.63
N ALA A 670 29.25 35.94 19.49
CA ALA A 670 29.03 37.38 19.37
C ALA A 670 27.55 37.76 19.61
N GLN A 671 26.60 36.97 19.11
CA GLN A 671 25.17 37.17 19.32
C GLN A 671 24.76 37.01 20.79
N ILE A 672 25.32 36.01 21.48
CA ILE A 672 25.09 35.83 22.92
C ILE A 672 25.55 37.06 23.71
N LEU A 673 26.71 37.63 23.37
CA LEU A 673 27.27 38.80 24.06
C LEU A 673 26.51 40.10 23.76
N SER A 674 25.92 40.24 22.57
CA SER A 674 25.15 41.43 22.19
C SER A 674 23.71 41.42 22.70
N GLY A 675 23.24 40.32 23.27
CA GLY A 675 21.85 40.16 23.73
C GLY A 675 20.84 40.04 22.59
N ALA A 676 21.29 39.72 21.38
CA ALA A 676 20.40 39.48 20.25
C ALA A 676 19.65 38.14 20.45
N GLN A 677 18.32 38.18 20.40
CA GLN A 677 17.46 37.04 20.74
C GLN A 677 17.27 35.99 19.63
N ASP A 678 17.95 36.09 18.48
CA ASP A 678 17.85 35.03 17.47
C ASP A 678 19.21 34.79 16.76
N PRO A 679 19.89 33.68 17.05
CA PRO A 679 21.00 33.23 16.25
C PRO A 679 20.47 32.58 14.97
N SER A 680 20.12 33.36 13.93
CA SER A 680 19.93 32.82 12.58
C SER A 680 20.92 33.43 11.59
N PRO A 681 21.81 32.62 11.00
CA PRO A 681 22.17 32.74 9.60
C PRO A 681 21.47 31.64 8.79
N ASP A 682 20.55 32.07 7.93
CA ASP A 682 19.64 31.29 7.06
C ASP A 682 20.31 30.44 5.97
N GLN A 683 21.15 29.47 6.32
CA GLN A 683 21.65 28.50 5.33
C GLN A 683 21.53 27.05 5.84
N GLU A 684 20.32 26.50 5.78
CA GLU A 684 20.18 25.08 5.44
C GLU A 684 20.67 24.93 3.99
N ASN A 685 21.98 24.74 3.81
CA ASN A 685 22.54 24.38 2.51
C ASN A 685 22.40 22.85 2.35
N PRO A 686 21.99 22.35 1.16
CA PRO A 686 21.36 21.05 0.97
C PRO A 686 22.22 19.83 1.35
#